data_AF-A0A163E8G6-F1
#
_entry.id   AF-A0A163E8G6-F1
#
_cell.length_a   1.000
_cell.length_b   1.000
_cell.length_c   1.000
_cell.angle_alpha   90.00
_cell.angle_beta   90.00
_cell.angle_gamma   90.00
#
_symmetry.space_group_name_H-M   'P 1'
#
loop_
_entity.id
_entity.type
_entity.pdbx_description
1 polymer ?
#
loop_
_entity_poly.entity_id
_entity_poly.type
_entity_poly.pdbx_seq_one_letter_code
_entity_poly.pdbx_strand_id
1 'polypeptide(L)'
;MSTDTMKAVVFHGPGKVTVEDRPIPKIQDHGDIVVKVDKTALCGSELHVFRGHQPSGTGFVMGHEFTGHVHEVGSAVKSIKVGDRVVSPFTTSCGECFYCQHGFSSRCTKSLLLGSTALDGAQAQFVRVPTADGSVMKAPSSIKDEALVLMADIFPTGMFAAKNGFKHSTPEEIKESVVVLIGCGPVALCALCNITDYQPKHILAVDSVPSRLELAKSLGAEPWNFQTDREGLDQRVKELTDGRGADIVIEVVGLSPALRMGFELLRPWGVLSSVGVHNGEIPWTGSEAYGKNLRLQMGRCPVRSIFAEALESLERHQDKLGFMADKMMPLSEAVQGYDMFDKMKYTPTTLNTRSTLRPTPIRISRSRHSYNMSAEDSQNSAGNANAIADQLDRLNVDGEAADVTPRTEQEYAESQLTLRAIVSSKEAGVIIGKAGKNVADLRDETGVRAGVSKVVQGVHDRVLSVTGSLSGISKAYGLVAKGLLDGAPSMGMGGVIRSDGTHPIRLLISHNQMGTIIGRQGLKIKQIQDASGVRMVAQKEMLPQSTERIVEVQGSPSGIEKAIWEIGKCLIDDHERGYGTVLYNPAVRVQPGAGPLTTNNGGAPTGLSSGRSYNRTGHGADFSDSPPSTFQRRSGSDAANRPPPPTHTEDGEEMQTQNISIPSDMVGCIIGRGGSKISEIRKTSGARISIAKAPHDDTGERMFTITGSASANEKALYLLYENLEAEKMRRSQAQD
;
A
#
# COMPACT_ATOMS: atom_id res chain seq x y z
N MET A 1 -45.91 -9.60 15.34
CA MET A 1 -45.97 -8.30 14.61
C MET A 1 -45.41 -8.53 13.21
N SER A 2 -45.87 -7.80 12.19
CA SER A 2 -45.15 -7.82 10.89
C SER A 2 -43.82 -7.11 11.08
N THR A 3 -42.71 -7.85 11.01
CA THR A 3 -41.39 -7.25 10.84
C THR A 3 -41.23 -6.94 9.36
N ASP A 4 -41.55 -5.71 8.96
CA ASP A 4 -41.42 -5.31 7.56
C ASP A 4 -39.93 -5.27 7.19
N THR A 5 -39.50 -6.31 6.46
CA THR A 5 -38.12 -6.49 5.99
C THR A 5 -37.91 -5.99 4.56
N MET A 6 -36.64 -5.83 4.21
CA MET A 6 -36.14 -5.53 2.89
C MET A 6 -34.95 -6.44 2.56
N LYS A 7 -34.73 -6.75 1.28
CA LYS A 7 -33.45 -7.32 0.84
C LYS A 7 -32.32 -6.30 0.86
N ALA A 8 -31.15 -6.72 1.33
CA ALA A 8 -29.95 -5.88 1.40
C ALA A 8 -28.67 -6.71 1.15
N VAL A 9 -27.66 -6.11 0.54
CA VAL A 9 -26.32 -6.69 0.39
C VAL A 9 -25.52 -6.44 1.66
N VAL A 10 -25.23 -7.50 2.42
CA VAL A 10 -24.54 -7.42 3.72
C VAL A 10 -23.12 -7.96 3.60
N PHE A 11 -22.15 -7.21 4.14
CA PHE A 11 -20.73 -7.54 4.13
C PHE A 11 -20.32 -8.38 5.35
N HIS A 12 -19.69 -9.53 5.10
CA HIS A 12 -19.27 -10.50 6.13
C HIS A 12 -17.75 -10.69 6.22
N GLY A 13 -16.98 -9.83 5.56
CA GLY A 13 -15.52 -9.87 5.50
C GLY A 13 -14.99 -10.07 4.08
N PRO A 14 -13.66 -10.12 3.89
CA PRO A 14 -13.04 -10.23 2.58
C PRO A 14 -13.62 -11.38 1.74
N GLY A 15 -13.92 -11.10 0.48
CA GLY A 15 -14.57 -12.01 -0.47
C GLY A 15 -16.05 -12.33 -0.19
N LYS A 16 -16.63 -11.90 0.94
CA LYS A 16 -17.92 -12.41 1.44
C LYS A 16 -18.99 -11.32 1.55
N VAL A 17 -19.87 -11.26 0.55
CA VAL A 17 -21.15 -10.52 0.61
C VAL A 17 -22.33 -11.47 0.43
N THR A 18 -23.49 -11.13 0.99
CA THR A 18 -24.71 -11.95 0.94
C THR A 18 -25.95 -11.08 0.74
N VAL A 19 -27.07 -11.65 0.27
CA VAL A 19 -28.33 -10.93 0.07
C VAL A 19 -29.36 -11.36 1.12
N GLU A 20 -29.43 -10.60 2.22
CA GLU A 20 -30.18 -10.93 3.43
C GLU A 20 -31.53 -10.20 3.51
N ASP A 21 -32.45 -10.70 4.33
CA ASP A 21 -33.60 -9.91 4.82
C ASP A 21 -33.18 -9.10 6.05
N ARG A 22 -33.23 -7.77 5.94
CA ARG A 22 -32.92 -6.81 7.01
C ARG A 22 -34.19 -6.01 7.35
N PRO A 23 -34.37 -5.47 8.56
CA PRO A 23 -35.49 -4.57 8.85
C PRO A 23 -35.47 -3.34 7.91
N ILE A 24 -36.63 -2.85 7.48
CA ILE A 24 -36.70 -1.55 6.82
C ILE A 24 -36.23 -0.47 7.82
N PRO A 25 -35.21 0.34 7.48
CA PRO A 25 -34.69 1.36 8.37
C PRO A 25 -35.76 2.41 8.68
N LYS A 26 -35.64 3.02 9.86
CA LYS A 26 -36.52 4.08 10.36
C LYS A 26 -35.74 5.36 10.58
N ILE A 27 -36.48 6.46 10.64
CA ILE A 27 -35.98 7.75 11.13
C ILE A 27 -35.43 7.51 12.55
N GLN A 28 -34.16 7.85 12.78
CA GLN A 28 -33.51 7.80 14.09
C GLN A 28 -33.37 9.21 14.67
N ASP A 29 -33.02 10.18 13.82
CA ASP A 29 -32.92 11.60 14.14
C ASP A 29 -33.93 12.43 13.33
N HIS A 30 -34.41 13.54 13.90
CA HIS A 30 -35.37 14.44 13.23
C HIS A 30 -34.87 15.02 11.89
N GLY A 31 -33.57 14.97 11.61
CA GLY A 31 -32.95 15.41 10.35
C GLY A 31 -32.73 14.31 9.31
N ASP A 32 -33.20 13.08 9.56
CA ASP A 32 -33.07 11.95 8.63
C ASP A 32 -34.13 11.98 7.51
N ILE A 33 -33.84 11.26 6.42
CA ILE A 33 -34.88 10.68 5.56
C ILE A 33 -34.66 9.17 5.41
N VAL A 34 -35.72 8.44 5.09
CA VAL A 34 -35.63 7.09 4.50
C VAL A 34 -35.96 7.21 3.02
N VAL A 35 -35.06 6.75 2.15
CA VAL A 35 -35.27 6.70 0.69
C VAL A 35 -35.55 5.26 0.29
N LYS A 36 -36.59 5.05 -0.53
CA LYS A 36 -36.77 3.80 -1.26
C LYS A 36 -35.88 3.84 -2.50
N VAL A 37 -34.96 2.90 -2.63
CA VAL A 37 -33.97 2.89 -3.71
C VAL A 37 -34.63 2.48 -5.03
N ASP A 38 -34.32 3.22 -6.11
CA ASP A 38 -34.75 2.94 -7.49
C ASP A 38 -33.60 2.77 -8.49
N LYS A 39 -32.34 3.18 -8.15
CA LYS A 39 -31.07 2.65 -8.71
C LYS A 39 -29.93 2.71 -7.67
N THR A 40 -28.98 1.77 -7.69
CA THR A 40 -27.74 1.76 -6.89
C THR A 40 -26.65 0.94 -7.58
N ALA A 41 -25.39 1.38 -7.49
CA ALA A 41 -24.26 0.87 -8.27
C ALA A 41 -23.15 0.22 -7.42
N LEU A 42 -22.23 -0.48 -8.09
CA LEU A 42 -20.96 -0.99 -7.56
C LEU A 42 -19.83 -0.01 -7.89
N CYS A 43 -19.24 0.61 -6.87
CA CYS A 43 -18.09 1.51 -7.05
C CYS A 43 -16.76 0.76 -6.83
N GLY A 44 -15.71 1.14 -7.59
CA GLY A 44 -14.38 0.55 -7.47
C GLY A 44 -13.75 0.71 -6.08
N SER A 45 -14.16 1.73 -5.32
CA SER A 45 -13.72 1.94 -3.94
C SER A 45 -14.24 0.86 -2.98
N GLU A 46 -15.43 0.31 -3.24
CA GLU A 46 -16.00 -0.80 -2.46
C GLU A 46 -15.18 -2.09 -2.61
N LEU A 47 -14.51 -2.27 -3.76
CA LEU A 47 -13.62 -3.40 -3.97
C LEU A 47 -12.38 -3.37 -3.06
N HIS A 48 -11.97 -2.22 -2.49
CA HIS A 48 -10.91 -2.21 -1.47
C HIS A 48 -11.38 -2.87 -0.16
N VAL A 49 -12.64 -2.64 0.23
CA VAL A 49 -13.25 -3.29 1.41
C VAL A 49 -13.57 -4.76 1.11
N PHE A 50 -14.15 -5.04 -0.07
CA PHE A 50 -14.48 -6.41 -0.49
C PHE A 50 -13.24 -7.31 -0.60
N ARG A 51 -12.11 -6.81 -1.10
CA ARG A 51 -10.84 -7.56 -1.16
C ARG A 51 -10.09 -7.62 0.17
N GLY A 52 -10.46 -6.79 1.15
CA GLY A 52 -9.74 -6.66 2.43
C GLY A 52 -8.51 -5.75 2.39
N HIS A 53 -8.16 -5.15 1.24
CA HIS A 53 -7.12 -4.12 1.11
C HIS A 53 -7.35 -2.94 2.07
N GLN A 54 -8.60 -2.57 2.29
CA GLN A 54 -9.02 -1.61 3.32
C GLN A 54 -9.67 -2.39 4.48
N PRO A 55 -9.06 -2.43 5.68
CA PRO A 55 -9.68 -3.02 6.86
C PRO A 55 -11.02 -2.36 7.20
N SER A 56 -12.03 -3.19 7.47
CA SER A 56 -13.36 -2.77 7.89
C SER A 56 -13.95 -3.82 8.86
N GLY A 57 -15.00 -3.44 9.58
CA GLY A 57 -15.84 -4.40 10.30
C GLY A 57 -16.82 -5.12 9.37
N THR A 58 -17.82 -5.80 9.92
CA THR A 58 -18.79 -6.60 9.18
C THR A 58 -20.23 -6.34 9.66
N GLY A 59 -21.21 -6.94 9.00
CA GLY A 59 -22.63 -6.88 9.38
C GLY A 59 -23.39 -5.65 8.89
N PHE A 60 -22.73 -4.71 8.21
CA PHE A 60 -23.35 -3.53 7.60
C PHE A 60 -23.77 -3.80 6.14
N VAL A 61 -24.70 -2.99 5.64
CA VAL A 61 -25.21 -3.00 4.26
C VAL A 61 -24.26 -2.23 3.33
N MET A 62 -23.86 -2.80 2.20
CA MET A 62 -22.97 -2.18 1.20
C MET A 62 -23.68 -1.08 0.36
N GLY A 63 -22.95 -0.39 -0.51
CA GLY A 63 -23.49 0.59 -1.45
C GLY A 63 -23.44 2.03 -0.96
N HIS A 64 -22.76 2.90 -1.71
CA HIS A 64 -22.80 4.35 -1.47
C HIS A 64 -23.29 5.18 -2.66
N GLU A 65 -23.38 4.60 -3.86
CA GLU A 65 -23.97 5.25 -5.03
C GLU A 65 -25.44 4.85 -5.20
N PHE A 66 -26.38 5.81 -5.12
CA PHE A 66 -27.81 5.53 -5.33
C PHE A 66 -28.69 6.73 -5.71
N THR A 67 -29.84 6.42 -6.32
CA THR A 67 -30.99 7.31 -6.54
C THR A 67 -32.28 6.59 -6.15
N GLY A 68 -33.31 7.34 -5.76
CA GLY A 68 -34.57 6.77 -5.26
C GLY A 68 -35.67 7.79 -5.04
N HIS A 69 -36.78 7.34 -4.46
CA HIS A 69 -37.89 8.21 -4.03
C HIS A 69 -38.00 8.20 -2.50
N VAL A 70 -38.20 9.38 -1.93
CA VAL A 70 -38.27 9.59 -0.48
C VAL A 70 -39.50 8.89 0.09
N HIS A 71 -39.29 8.02 1.07
CA HIS A 71 -40.31 7.17 1.69
C HIS A 71 -40.80 7.71 3.04
N GLU A 72 -39.88 8.15 3.90
CA GLU A 72 -40.13 8.66 5.26
C GLU A 72 -39.25 9.91 5.47
N VAL A 73 -39.72 10.90 6.23
CA VAL A 73 -39.03 12.19 6.43
C VAL A 73 -39.08 12.60 7.90
N GLY A 74 -37.92 12.91 8.47
CA GLY A 74 -37.81 13.43 9.83
C GLY A 74 -38.35 14.87 9.96
N SER A 75 -38.92 15.18 11.13
CA SER A 75 -39.69 16.41 11.34
C SER A 75 -38.90 17.73 11.34
N ALA A 76 -37.57 17.69 11.18
CA ALA A 76 -36.71 18.87 11.05
C ALA A 76 -36.19 19.12 9.61
N VAL A 77 -36.43 18.18 8.69
CA VAL A 77 -36.06 18.30 7.26
C VAL A 77 -36.98 19.32 6.57
N LYS A 78 -36.41 20.21 5.75
CA LYS A 78 -37.13 21.35 5.14
C LYS A 78 -37.06 21.40 3.63
N SER A 79 -36.01 20.86 3.02
CA SER A 79 -35.78 20.93 1.58
C SER A 79 -36.58 19.88 0.80
N ILE A 80 -36.85 18.72 1.40
CA ILE A 80 -37.31 17.49 0.75
C ILE A 80 -38.59 16.97 1.42
N LYS A 81 -39.50 16.38 0.64
CA LYS A 81 -40.75 15.73 1.09
C LYS A 81 -40.87 14.28 0.60
N VAL A 82 -41.76 13.51 1.21
CA VAL A 82 -42.14 12.16 0.75
C VAL A 82 -42.60 12.23 -0.72
N GLY A 83 -42.10 11.29 -1.54
CA GLY A 83 -42.36 11.22 -2.97
C GLY A 83 -41.43 12.04 -3.87
N ASP A 84 -40.56 12.90 -3.33
CA ASP A 84 -39.51 13.54 -4.15
C ASP A 84 -38.52 12.47 -4.68
N ARG A 85 -38.10 12.60 -5.95
CA ARG A 85 -36.99 11.83 -6.55
C ARG A 85 -35.67 12.48 -6.16
N VAL A 86 -34.72 11.70 -5.63
CA VAL A 86 -33.49 12.19 -5.00
C VAL A 86 -32.27 11.34 -5.34
N VAL A 87 -31.09 11.98 -5.27
CA VAL A 87 -29.76 11.34 -5.31
C VAL A 87 -28.95 11.85 -4.13
N SER A 88 -28.15 10.98 -3.51
CA SER A 88 -27.26 11.35 -2.41
C SER A 88 -25.80 11.27 -2.88
N PRO A 89 -24.95 12.25 -2.54
CA PRO A 89 -23.52 12.05 -2.43
C PRO A 89 -23.20 10.83 -1.54
N PHE A 90 -22.08 10.16 -1.83
CA PHE A 90 -21.63 8.97 -1.11
C PHE A 90 -21.33 9.17 0.39
N THR A 91 -21.20 10.42 0.85
CA THR A 91 -21.08 10.78 2.26
C THR A 91 -22.08 11.85 2.69
N THR A 92 -22.58 11.75 3.91
CA THR A 92 -23.43 12.79 4.51
C THR A 92 -22.67 14.11 4.70
N SER A 93 -23.42 15.20 4.80
CA SER A 93 -22.92 16.54 5.08
C SER A 93 -23.94 17.33 5.90
N CYS A 94 -23.49 18.05 6.93
CA CYS A 94 -24.38 18.82 7.80
C CYS A 94 -24.77 20.21 7.28
N GLY A 95 -24.14 20.71 6.21
CA GLY A 95 -24.34 22.06 5.66
C GLY A 95 -23.79 23.22 6.52
N GLU A 96 -23.78 23.06 7.85
CA GLU A 96 -23.53 24.14 8.82
C GLU A 96 -22.07 24.30 9.28
N CYS A 97 -21.22 23.26 9.21
CA CYS A 97 -19.86 23.36 9.76
C CYS A 97 -18.91 24.17 8.86
N PHE A 98 -17.78 24.65 9.40
CA PHE A 98 -16.74 25.38 8.68
C PHE A 98 -16.44 24.80 7.30
N TYR A 99 -16.15 23.49 7.23
CA TYR A 99 -15.84 22.82 5.96
C TYR A 99 -17.02 22.79 4.97
N CYS A 100 -18.26 22.65 5.45
CA CYS A 100 -19.44 22.74 4.57
C CYS A 100 -19.61 24.15 4.00
N GLN A 101 -19.52 25.18 4.86
CA GLN A 101 -19.70 26.58 4.48
C GLN A 101 -18.64 27.09 3.50
N HIS A 102 -17.42 26.55 3.54
CA HIS A 102 -16.31 26.93 2.67
C HIS A 102 -16.15 26.03 1.42
N GLY A 103 -17.14 25.17 1.11
CA GLY A 103 -17.10 24.32 -0.09
C GLY A 103 -16.24 23.05 0.01
N PHE A 104 -15.82 22.68 1.22
CA PHE A 104 -14.97 21.52 1.52
C PHE A 104 -15.79 20.36 2.14
N SER A 105 -16.98 20.08 1.61
CA SER A 105 -17.91 19.07 2.18
C SER A 105 -17.29 17.68 2.41
N SER A 106 -16.27 17.28 1.64
CA SER A 106 -15.52 16.04 1.87
C SER A 106 -14.77 15.96 3.21
N ARG A 107 -14.73 17.05 3.99
CA ARG A 107 -14.20 17.12 5.36
C ARG A 107 -15.23 17.66 6.38
N CYS A 108 -16.52 17.53 6.09
CA CYS A 108 -17.59 17.84 7.04
C CYS A 108 -17.38 17.12 8.40
N THR A 109 -17.51 17.83 9.52
CA THR A 109 -17.25 17.30 10.87
C THR A 109 -18.29 16.28 11.37
N LYS A 110 -19.44 16.18 10.68
CA LYS A 110 -20.51 15.19 10.94
C LYS A 110 -20.65 14.20 9.76
N SER A 111 -19.63 14.05 8.93
CA SER A 111 -19.67 13.22 7.72
C SER A 111 -19.62 11.73 8.06
N LEU A 112 -20.61 10.99 7.56
CA LEU A 112 -20.69 9.53 7.59
C LEU A 112 -20.59 9.01 6.15
N LEU A 113 -19.87 7.89 5.98
CA LEU A 113 -19.78 7.17 4.71
C LEU A 113 -20.92 6.15 4.64
N LEU A 114 -21.77 6.25 3.62
CA LEU A 114 -22.73 5.19 3.29
C LEU A 114 -21.97 3.91 2.94
N GLY A 115 -22.50 2.74 3.27
CA GLY A 115 -21.79 1.49 3.02
C GLY A 115 -20.60 1.31 3.97
N SER A 116 -20.79 1.60 5.26
CA SER A 116 -19.74 1.42 6.28
C SER A 116 -20.31 0.95 7.62
N THR A 117 -19.44 0.52 8.53
CA THR A 117 -19.80 0.16 9.92
C THR A 117 -20.45 1.29 10.71
N ALA A 118 -20.33 2.55 10.27
CA ALA A 118 -20.94 3.72 10.89
C ALA A 118 -22.29 4.11 10.28
N LEU A 119 -22.60 3.65 9.06
CA LEU A 119 -23.86 3.93 8.36
C LEU A 119 -24.12 2.88 7.27
N ASP A 120 -25.21 2.14 7.42
CA ASP A 120 -25.72 1.19 6.42
C ASP A 120 -25.91 1.89 5.05
N GLY A 121 -25.49 1.19 4.00
CA GLY A 121 -25.51 1.65 2.61
C GLY A 121 -26.81 1.41 1.85
N ALA A 122 -26.73 1.64 0.54
CA ALA A 122 -27.85 1.74 -0.37
C ALA A 122 -28.01 0.56 -1.34
N GLN A 123 -27.18 -0.48 -1.28
CA GLN A 123 -27.43 -1.76 -1.97
C GLN A 123 -28.51 -2.58 -1.23
N ALA A 124 -29.66 -1.94 -1.05
CA ALA A 124 -30.84 -2.44 -0.35
C ALA A 124 -32.11 -1.83 -0.94
N GLN A 125 -33.29 -2.25 -0.48
CA GLN A 125 -34.55 -1.70 -0.98
C GLN A 125 -34.87 -0.31 -0.40
N PHE A 126 -34.33 0.00 0.77
CA PHE A 126 -34.43 1.28 1.44
C PHE A 126 -33.10 1.63 2.11
N VAL A 127 -32.80 2.91 2.24
CA VAL A 127 -31.61 3.43 2.93
C VAL A 127 -31.99 4.64 3.79
N ARG A 128 -31.37 4.78 4.97
CA ARG A 128 -31.49 5.97 5.82
C ARG A 128 -30.39 6.96 5.46
N VAL A 129 -30.75 8.21 5.22
CA VAL A 129 -29.77 9.28 4.97
C VAL A 129 -29.84 10.33 6.09
N PRO A 130 -28.82 10.40 6.97
CA PRO A 130 -28.71 11.45 7.96
C PRO A 130 -28.50 12.85 7.37
N THR A 131 -28.90 13.85 8.15
CA THR A 131 -28.75 15.29 7.85
C THR A 131 -29.21 15.67 6.46
N ALA A 132 -30.41 15.23 6.07
CA ALA A 132 -30.90 15.19 4.69
C ALA A 132 -30.80 16.53 3.93
N ASP A 133 -31.13 17.67 4.56
CA ASP A 133 -31.03 19.01 3.95
C ASP A 133 -29.59 19.40 3.56
N GLY A 134 -28.60 18.89 4.31
CA GLY A 134 -27.18 19.09 4.02
C GLY A 134 -26.61 18.00 3.11
N SER A 135 -27.16 16.79 3.13
CA SER A 135 -26.66 15.63 2.37
C SER A 135 -27.25 15.51 0.97
N VAL A 136 -28.58 15.49 0.84
CA VAL A 136 -29.31 14.93 -0.32
C VAL A 136 -29.74 16.02 -1.30
N MET A 137 -29.75 15.68 -2.59
CA MET A 137 -30.15 16.59 -3.68
C MET A 137 -31.39 16.05 -4.40
N LYS A 138 -32.31 16.95 -4.81
CA LYS A 138 -33.43 16.57 -5.67
C LYS A 138 -32.93 16.30 -7.08
N ALA A 139 -33.48 15.25 -7.69
CA ALA A 139 -33.16 14.90 -9.05
C ALA A 139 -33.84 15.87 -10.05
N PRO A 140 -33.11 16.47 -11.00
CA PRO A 140 -33.72 17.22 -12.09
C PRO A 140 -34.48 16.28 -13.03
N SER A 141 -35.50 16.79 -13.70
CA SER A 141 -36.31 16.04 -14.68
C SER A 141 -35.57 15.73 -15.99
N SER A 142 -34.51 16.46 -16.32
CA SER A 142 -33.74 16.34 -17.56
C SER A 142 -32.62 15.30 -17.54
N ILE A 143 -32.23 14.79 -16.36
CA ILE A 143 -31.21 13.75 -16.22
C ILE A 143 -31.86 12.37 -16.15
N LYS A 144 -31.49 11.48 -17.08
CA LYS A 144 -31.88 10.06 -17.12
C LYS A 144 -31.44 9.37 -15.83
N ASP A 145 -32.25 8.45 -15.29
CA ASP A 145 -31.92 7.76 -14.03
C ASP A 145 -30.58 7.00 -14.09
N GLU A 146 -30.23 6.45 -15.26
CA GLU A 146 -28.95 5.80 -15.59
C GLU A 146 -27.75 6.74 -15.42
N ALA A 147 -27.90 8.00 -15.82
CA ALA A 147 -26.88 9.02 -15.65
C ALA A 147 -26.90 9.60 -14.23
N LEU A 148 -28.08 9.71 -13.61
CA LEU A 148 -28.27 10.31 -12.30
C LEU A 148 -27.52 9.58 -11.18
N VAL A 149 -27.40 8.25 -11.23
CA VAL A 149 -26.65 7.51 -10.21
C VAL A 149 -25.16 7.90 -10.16
N LEU A 150 -24.60 8.33 -11.30
CA LEU A 150 -23.22 8.80 -11.42
C LEU A 150 -22.97 10.11 -10.61
N MET A 151 -24.03 10.85 -10.25
CA MET A 151 -23.96 12.04 -9.40
C MET A 151 -23.74 11.73 -7.91
N ALA A 152 -23.77 10.46 -7.50
CA ALA A 152 -23.50 10.07 -6.13
C ALA A 152 -21.99 10.09 -5.79
N ASP A 153 -21.14 9.69 -6.73
CA ASP A 153 -19.67 9.81 -6.63
C ASP A 153 -19.02 10.12 -7.98
N ILE A 154 -18.99 9.15 -8.91
CA ILE A 154 -17.93 9.12 -9.93
C ILE A 154 -17.96 10.27 -10.95
N PHE A 155 -19.11 10.86 -11.27
CA PHE A 155 -19.17 12.00 -12.19
C PHE A 155 -18.68 13.31 -11.54
N PRO A 156 -19.20 13.74 -10.37
CA PRO A 156 -18.61 14.82 -9.58
C PRO A 156 -17.12 14.58 -9.25
N THR A 157 -16.70 13.36 -8.93
CA THR A 157 -15.27 13.05 -8.68
C THR A 157 -14.41 13.20 -9.94
N GLY A 158 -14.93 12.85 -11.12
CA GLY A 158 -14.31 13.17 -12.40
C GLY A 158 -14.22 14.68 -12.67
N MET A 159 -15.29 15.44 -12.41
CA MET A 159 -15.27 16.91 -12.48
C MET A 159 -14.22 17.51 -11.54
N PHE A 160 -14.15 17.04 -10.29
CA PHE A 160 -13.18 17.54 -9.32
C PHE A 160 -11.74 17.33 -9.79
N ALA A 161 -11.46 16.17 -10.40
CA ALA A 161 -10.16 15.85 -10.98
C ALA A 161 -9.76 16.85 -12.09
N ALA A 162 -10.67 17.11 -13.03
CA ALA A 162 -10.49 18.08 -14.12
C ALA A 162 -10.34 19.51 -13.59
N LYS A 163 -11.27 19.95 -12.75
CA LYS A 163 -11.30 21.30 -12.18
C LYS A 163 -10.05 21.62 -11.38
N ASN A 164 -9.49 20.67 -10.63
CA ASN A 164 -8.22 20.82 -9.92
C ASN A 164 -7.03 21.05 -10.87
N GLY A 165 -7.01 20.38 -12.04
CA GLY A 165 -5.98 20.57 -13.07
C GLY A 165 -6.03 21.97 -13.68
N PHE A 166 -7.21 22.42 -14.10
CA PHE A 166 -7.39 23.70 -14.82
C PHE A 166 -7.55 24.94 -13.93
N LYS A 167 -7.74 24.80 -12.60
CA LYS A 167 -8.06 25.89 -11.64
C LYS A 167 -7.17 27.13 -11.72
N HIS A 168 -5.93 26.97 -12.16
CA HIS A 168 -4.89 28.00 -12.13
C HIS A 168 -4.33 28.35 -13.52
N SER A 169 -5.10 28.09 -14.58
CA SER A 169 -4.75 28.40 -15.97
C SER A 169 -5.71 29.42 -16.59
N THR A 170 -5.21 30.30 -17.46
CA THR A 170 -6.07 31.20 -18.26
C THR A 170 -6.72 30.46 -19.43
N PRO A 171 -7.82 30.97 -20.03
CA PRO A 171 -8.43 30.35 -21.22
C PRO A 171 -7.48 30.16 -22.40
N GLU A 172 -6.44 30.99 -22.50
CA GLU A 172 -5.38 30.93 -23.51
C GLU A 172 -4.37 29.83 -23.18
N GLU A 173 -3.90 29.75 -21.93
CA GLU A 173 -3.03 28.66 -21.46
C GLU A 173 -3.72 27.30 -21.59
N ILE A 174 -5.02 27.22 -21.33
CA ILE A 174 -5.81 26.00 -21.47
C ILE A 174 -5.81 25.53 -22.92
N LYS A 175 -6.09 26.42 -23.89
CA LYS A 175 -6.14 26.07 -25.32
C LYS A 175 -4.80 25.60 -25.89
N GLU A 176 -3.68 25.98 -25.29
CA GLU A 176 -2.34 25.47 -25.64
C GLU A 176 -1.88 24.28 -24.77
N SER A 177 -2.62 23.93 -23.72
CA SER A 177 -2.22 22.89 -22.76
C SER A 177 -2.33 21.47 -23.31
N VAL A 178 -1.31 20.66 -23.03
CA VAL A 178 -1.34 19.20 -23.26
C VAL A 178 -1.67 18.50 -21.93
N VAL A 179 -2.75 17.72 -21.95
CA VAL A 179 -3.31 17.04 -20.78
C VAL A 179 -3.06 15.55 -20.86
N VAL A 180 -2.51 14.95 -19.80
CA VAL A 180 -2.42 13.48 -19.66
C VAL A 180 -3.36 13.00 -18.56
N LEU A 181 -4.28 12.12 -18.92
CA LEU A 181 -5.20 11.42 -18.02
C LEU A 181 -4.69 10.00 -17.76
N ILE A 182 -4.30 9.70 -16.53
CA ILE A 182 -3.74 8.40 -16.11
C ILE A 182 -4.82 7.57 -15.43
N GLY A 183 -5.12 6.43 -16.05
CA GLY A 183 -6.29 5.58 -15.83
C GLY A 183 -7.38 5.85 -16.88
N CYS A 184 -8.05 4.80 -17.35
CA CYS A 184 -9.27 4.87 -18.18
C CYS A 184 -10.46 4.14 -17.50
N GLY A 185 -10.45 4.07 -16.18
CA GLY A 185 -11.57 3.58 -15.36
C GLY A 185 -12.77 4.57 -15.33
N PRO A 186 -13.85 4.27 -14.60
CA PRO A 186 -15.10 5.02 -14.71
C PRO A 186 -14.98 6.50 -14.31
N VAL A 187 -14.30 6.78 -13.18
CA VAL A 187 -13.94 8.14 -12.75
C VAL A 187 -13.11 8.86 -13.81
N ALA A 188 -12.24 8.15 -14.54
CA ALA A 188 -11.44 8.72 -15.62
C ALA A 188 -12.29 9.11 -16.82
N LEU A 189 -13.24 8.26 -17.24
CA LEU A 189 -14.12 8.53 -18.36
C LEU A 189 -15.09 9.70 -18.04
N CYS A 190 -15.54 9.81 -16.77
CA CYS A 190 -16.22 11.00 -16.27
C CYS A 190 -15.31 12.25 -16.26
N ALA A 191 -14.06 12.11 -15.82
CA ALA A 191 -13.08 13.21 -15.87
C ALA A 191 -12.84 13.66 -17.31
N LEU A 192 -12.70 12.74 -18.25
CA LEU A 192 -12.49 13.02 -19.67
C LEU A 192 -13.62 13.85 -20.27
N CYS A 193 -14.88 13.51 -20.01
CA CYS A 193 -15.99 14.37 -20.42
C CYS A 193 -15.82 15.81 -19.90
N ASN A 194 -15.54 15.97 -18.60
CA ASN A 194 -15.29 17.28 -17.99
C ASN A 194 -14.03 17.99 -18.53
N ILE A 195 -12.98 17.26 -18.94
CA ILE A 195 -11.80 17.79 -19.61
C ILE A 195 -12.17 18.34 -21.01
N THR A 196 -13.08 17.69 -21.74
CA THR A 196 -13.47 18.18 -23.09
C THR A 196 -14.19 19.54 -23.06
N ASP A 197 -14.89 19.88 -21.98
CA ASP A 197 -15.52 21.20 -21.81
C ASP A 197 -14.49 22.35 -21.69
N TYR A 198 -13.24 22.07 -21.30
CA TYR A 198 -12.15 23.07 -21.26
C TYR A 198 -11.47 23.30 -22.61
N GLN A 199 -11.67 22.42 -23.60
CA GLN A 199 -11.06 22.49 -24.94
C GLN A 199 -9.51 22.65 -24.94
N PRO A 200 -8.75 21.77 -24.24
CA PRO A 200 -7.29 21.78 -24.29
C PRO A 200 -6.73 21.38 -25.67
N LYS A 201 -5.47 21.74 -25.94
CA LYS A 201 -4.77 21.47 -27.23
C LYS A 201 -4.78 19.99 -27.59
N HIS A 202 -4.51 19.14 -26.61
CA HIS A 202 -4.47 17.69 -26.78
C HIS A 202 -4.76 16.98 -25.45
N ILE A 203 -5.41 15.82 -25.53
CA ILE A 203 -5.69 14.96 -24.39
C ILE A 203 -5.15 13.56 -24.68
N LEU A 204 -4.24 13.05 -23.85
CA LEU A 204 -3.74 11.68 -23.91
C LEU A 204 -4.36 10.88 -22.77
N ALA A 205 -4.96 9.73 -23.06
CA ALA A 205 -5.57 8.85 -22.06
C ALA A 205 -4.77 7.55 -21.94
N VAL A 206 -4.29 7.26 -20.72
CA VAL A 206 -3.28 6.22 -20.45
C VAL A 206 -3.86 5.13 -19.57
N ASP A 207 -3.86 3.87 -20.01
CA ASP A 207 -4.27 2.68 -19.24
C ASP A 207 -3.51 1.46 -19.79
N SER A 208 -3.66 0.28 -19.18
CA SER A 208 -3.12 -0.97 -19.72
C SER A 208 -4.17 -1.78 -20.50
N VAL A 209 -5.46 -1.49 -20.31
CA VAL A 209 -6.58 -2.28 -20.82
C VAL A 209 -7.12 -1.71 -22.15
N PRO A 210 -6.96 -2.41 -23.30
CA PRO A 210 -7.32 -1.85 -24.62
C PRO A 210 -8.80 -1.46 -24.77
N SER A 211 -9.73 -2.19 -24.15
CA SER A 211 -11.16 -1.87 -24.20
C SER A 211 -11.52 -0.56 -23.49
N ARG A 212 -10.75 -0.17 -22.45
CA ARG A 212 -10.91 1.14 -21.80
C ARG A 212 -10.32 2.27 -22.63
N LEU A 213 -9.21 2.00 -23.32
CA LEU A 213 -8.57 2.94 -24.23
C LEU A 213 -9.47 3.29 -25.43
N GLU A 214 -10.15 2.31 -26.03
CA GLU A 214 -11.14 2.60 -27.09
C GLU A 214 -12.38 3.36 -26.59
N LEU A 215 -12.77 3.22 -25.31
CA LEU A 215 -13.79 4.08 -24.68
C LEU A 215 -13.28 5.52 -24.46
N ALA A 216 -12.03 5.71 -24.01
CA ALA A 216 -11.45 7.05 -23.89
C ALA A 216 -11.32 7.74 -25.26
N LYS A 217 -10.96 6.97 -26.29
CA LYS A 217 -10.90 7.41 -27.69
C LYS A 217 -12.24 7.86 -28.24
N SER A 218 -13.33 7.13 -27.98
CA SER A 218 -14.68 7.54 -28.41
C SER A 218 -15.19 8.80 -27.69
N LEU A 219 -14.63 9.12 -26.52
CA LEU A 219 -14.88 10.36 -25.78
C LEU A 219 -13.95 11.54 -26.19
N GLY A 220 -12.97 11.31 -27.07
CA GLY A 220 -12.15 12.37 -27.68
C GLY A 220 -10.69 12.47 -27.20
N ALA A 221 -10.16 11.46 -26.49
CA ALA A 221 -8.73 11.40 -26.15
C ALA A 221 -7.89 10.59 -27.16
N GLU A 222 -6.59 10.84 -27.21
CA GLU A 222 -5.61 9.97 -27.87
C GLU A 222 -5.25 8.80 -26.92
N PRO A 223 -5.55 7.53 -27.26
CA PRO A 223 -5.30 6.39 -26.38
C PRO A 223 -3.84 5.95 -26.38
N TRP A 224 -3.28 5.69 -25.19
CA TRP A 224 -1.90 5.22 -25.01
C TRP A 224 -1.84 4.03 -24.05
N ASN A 225 -1.24 2.91 -24.50
CA ASN A 225 -0.98 1.75 -23.65
C ASN A 225 0.46 1.75 -23.15
N PHE A 226 0.65 2.16 -21.91
CA PHE A 226 1.98 2.29 -21.28
C PHE A 226 2.69 0.96 -21.05
N GLN A 227 2.00 -0.20 -21.13
CA GLN A 227 2.63 -1.51 -21.01
C GLN A 227 3.25 -1.98 -22.33
N THR A 228 2.71 -1.54 -23.47
CA THR A 228 3.24 -1.90 -24.79
C THR A 228 4.17 -0.83 -25.36
N ASP A 229 3.95 0.45 -25.01
CA ASP A 229 4.76 1.56 -25.51
C ASP A 229 4.86 2.70 -24.46
N ARG A 230 5.79 2.54 -23.51
CA ARG A 230 6.09 3.57 -22.50
C ARG A 230 6.92 4.72 -23.07
N GLU A 231 7.85 4.41 -23.98
CA GLU A 231 8.79 5.39 -24.54
C GLU A 231 8.13 6.28 -25.59
N GLY A 232 7.26 5.71 -26.44
CA GLY A 232 6.41 6.45 -27.37
C GLY A 232 5.49 7.42 -26.65
N LEU A 233 4.95 7.08 -25.46
CA LEU A 233 4.20 8.01 -24.63
C LEU A 233 5.06 9.20 -24.15
N ASP A 234 6.28 8.95 -23.67
CA ASP A 234 7.20 10.04 -23.30
C ASP A 234 7.56 10.93 -24.49
N GLN A 235 7.81 10.31 -25.64
CA GLN A 235 8.17 10.99 -26.88
C GLN A 235 7.00 11.82 -27.42
N ARG A 236 5.79 11.25 -27.44
CA ARG A 236 4.56 11.93 -27.87
C ARG A 236 4.25 13.14 -27.01
N VAL A 237 4.36 13.00 -25.68
CA VAL A 237 4.15 14.13 -24.75
C VAL A 237 5.20 15.23 -24.97
N LYS A 238 6.45 14.89 -25.29
CA LYS A 238 7.48 15.86 -25.66
C LYS A 238 7.20 16.54 -27.00
N GLU A 239 6.81 15.79 -28.03
CA GLU A 239 6.47 16.33 -29.37
C GLU A 239 5.34 17.35 -29.33
N LEU A 240 4.30 17.07 -28.55
CA LEU A 240 3.14 17.97 -28.39
C LEU A 240 3.45 19.23 -27.56
N THR A 241 4.62 19.28 -26.88
CA THR A 241 4.96 20.31 -25.88
C THR A 241 6.31 20.98 -26.11
N ASP A 242 6.93 20.82 -27.28
CA ASP A 242 8.27 21.35 -27.60
C ASP A 242 9.36 20.86 -26.62
N GLY A 243 9.24 19.60 -26.17
CA GLY A 243 10.14 18.95 -25.23
C GLY A 243 9.90 19.28 -23.75
N ARG A 244 8.93 20.14 -23.41
CA ARG A 244 8.69 20.59 -22.03
C ARG A 244 8.16 19.47 -21.11
N GLY A 245 7.28 18.61 -21.62
CA GLY A 245 6.42 17.73 -20.82
C GLY A 245 4.98 18.27 -20.69
N ALA A 246 4.05 17.43 -20.23
CA ALA A 246 2.63 17.75 -20.14
C ALA A 246 2.37 18.94 -19.20
N ASP A 247 1.52 19.87 -19.61
CA ASP A 247 1.14 21.05 -18.83
C ASP A 247 0.29 20.66 -17.60
N ILE A 248 -0.61 19.69 -17.78
CA ILE A 248 -1.53 19.17 -16.76
C ILE A 248 -1.52 17.65 -16.78
N VAL A 249 -1.46 17.03 -15.61
CA VAL A 249 -1.66 15.59 -15.43
C VAL A 249 -2.80 15.36 -14.44
N ILE A 250 -3.71 14.46 -14.79
CA ILE A 250 -4.86 14.05 -13.98
C ILE A 250 -4.73 12.55 -13.72
N GLU A 251 -4.61 12.16 -12.45
CA GLU A 251 -4.34 10.79 -12.01
C GLU A 251 -5.51 10.26 -11.17
N VAL A 252 -6.07 9.13 -11.59
CA VAL A 252 -7.34 8.58 -11.10
C VAL A 252 -7.26 7.06 -10.83
N VAL A 253 -6.06 6.54 -10.55
CA VAL A 253 -5.78 5.11 -10.31
C VAL A 253 -5.55 4.80 -8.83
N GLY A 254 -4.83 5.66 -8.10
CA GLY A 254 -4.54 5.48 -6.67
C GLY A 254 -3.32 4.59 -6.37
N LEU A 255 -2.40 4.44 -7.32
CA LEU A 255 -1.19 3.62 -7.18
C LEU A 255 0.09 4.45 -7.34
N SER A 256 1.08 4.24 -6.47
CA SER A 256 2.36 4.97 -6.52
C SER A 256 3.08 4.91 -7.88
N PRO A 257 3.09 3.80 -8.66
CA PRO A 257 3.64 3.80 -10.02
C PRO A 257 2.88 4.71 -11.01
N ALA A 258 1.55 4.84 -10.89
CA ALA A 258 0.75 5.76 -11.72
C ALA A 258 1.04 7.23 -11.34
N LEU A 259 1.16 7.50 -10.04
CA LEU A 259 1.52 8.81 -9.51
C LEU A 259 2.97 9.19 -9.87
N ARG A 260 3.90 8.22 -9.93
CA ARG A 260 5.27 8.40 -10.42
C ARG A 260 5.29 8.77 -11.90
N MET A 261 4.61 8.00 -12.75
CA MET A 261 4.50 8.28 -14.18
C MET A 261 3.89 9.67 -14.42
N GLY A 262 2.87 10.04 -13.65
CA GLY A 262 2.27 11.37 -13.71
C GLY A 262 3.23 12.49 -13.30
N PHE A 263 4.03 12.26 -12.25
CA PHE A 263 5.10 13.19 -11.89
C PHE A 263 6.16 13.32 -12.98
N GLU A 264 6.56 12.22 -13.61
CA GLU A 264 7.61 12.18 -14.65
C GLU A 264 7.19 12.93 -15.92
N LEU A 265 5.99 12.63 -16.44
CA LEU A 265 5.42 13.23 -17.66
C LEU A 265 5.14 14.74 -17.54
N LEU A 266 4.87 15.23 -16.32
CA LEU A 266 4.56 16.64 -16.06
C LEU A 266 5.77 17.56 -16.31
N ARG A 267 5.60 18.67 -17.02
CA ARG A 267 6.66 19.70 -17.13
C ARG A 267 6.92 20.42 -15.81
N PRO A 268 8.07 21.12 -15.67
CA PRO A 268 8.24 22.13 -14.64
C PRO A 268 7.11 23.17 -14.66
N TRP A 269 6.68 23.61 -13.47
CA TRP A 269 5.51 24.50 -13.26
C TRP A 269 4.17 23.96 -13.79
N GLY A 270 4.06 22.64 -14.04
CA GLY A 270 2.80 21.99 -14.40
C GLY A 270 1.88 21.73 -13.20
N VAL A 271 0.66 21.26 -13.46
CA VAL A 271 -0.32 20.86 -12.44
C VAL A 271 -0.56 19.35 -12.43
N LEU A 272 -0.38 18.70 -11.29
CA LEU A 272 -0.74 17.30 -11.03
C LEU A 272 -1.95 17.25 -10.09
N SER A 273 -3.11 16.85 -10.63
CA SER A 273 -4.33 16.55 -9.87
C SER A 273 -4.44 15.04 -9.68
N SER A 274 -4.39 14.57 -8.43
CA SER A 274 -4.54 13.15 -8.09
C SER A 274 -5.75 12.95 -7.18
N VAL A 275 -6.76 12.25 -7.69
CA VAL A 275 -7.96 11.89 -6.90
C VAL A 275 -8.12 10.39 -6.69
N GLY A 276 -7.17 9.59 -7.20
CA GLY A 276 -7.04 8.18 -6.85
C GLY A 276 -6.75 7.97 -5.36
N VAL A 277 -7.19 6.82 -4.82
CA VAL A 277 -7.07 6.51 -3.38
C VAL A 277 -5.69 5.94 -3.06
N HIS A 278 -4.72 6.83 -2.83
CA HIS A 278 -3.36 6.44 -2.45
C HIS A 278 -3.28 6.01 -0.98
N ASN A 279 -2.73 4.81 -0.75
CA ASN A 279 -2.38 4.27 0.57
C ASN A 279 -0.87 4.08 0.79
N GLY A 280 -0.05 4.33 -0.25
CA GLY A 280 1.40 4.24 -0.21
C GLY A 280 2.09 5.60 -0.11
N GLU A 281 3.42 5.59 -0.10
CA GLU A 281 4.23 6.80 -0.09
C GLU A 281 4.17 7.58 -1.42
N ILE A 282 4.46 8.87 -1.33
CA ILE A 282 4.59 9.79 -2.47
C ILE A 282 5.87 9.45 -3.24
N PRO A 283 5.80 9.10 -4.54
CA PRO A 283 6.90 8.45 -5.26
C PRO A 283 7.94 9.42 -5.82
N TRP A 284 8.28 10.49 -5.08
CA TRP A 284 9.34 11.42 -5.44
C TRP A 284 9.92 12.08 -4.20
N THR A 285 11.21 12.42 -4.28
CA THR A 285 11.92 13.16 -3.23
C THR A 285 11.50 14.63 -3.19
N GLY A 286 11.72 15.29 -2.05
CA GLY A 286 11.56 16.74 -1.94
C GLY A 286 12.47 17.53 -2.90
N SER A 287 13.62 16.96 -3.29
CA SER A 287 14.56 17.55 -4.24
C SER A 287 14.01 17.51 -5.69
N GLU A 288 13.42 16.40 -6.11
CA GLU A 288 12.72 16.29 -7.40
C GLU A 288 11.52 17.25 -7.46
N ALA A 289 10.71 17.33 -6.41
CA ALA A 289 9.57 18.25 -6.34
C ALA A 289 10.00 19.72 -6.40
N TYR A 290 11.06 20.09 -5.66
CA TYR A 290 11.67 21.43 -5.71
C TYR A 290 12.19 21.75 -7.12
N GLY A 291 12.85 20.79 -7.78
CA GLY A 291 13.32 20.94 -9.16
C GLY A 291 12.18 21.19 -10.16
N LYS A 292 11.02 20.52 -10.00
CA LYS A 292 9.88 20.72 -10.90
C LYS A 292 9.03 21.97 -10.60
N ASN A 293 9.07 22.55 -9.40
CA ASN A 293 8.17 23.66 -9.01
C ASN A 293 6.68 23.34 -9.30
N LEU A 294 6.29 22.06 -9.18
CA LEU A 294 4.95 21.61 -9.57
C LEU A 294 3.86 22.09 -8.61
N ARG A 295 2.63 22.21 -9.12
CA ARG A 295 1.43 22.31 -8.29
C ARG A 295 0.84 20.91 -8.13
N LEU A 296 0.65 20.46 -6.89
CA LEU A 296 0.03 19.18 -6.57
C LEU A 296 -1.29 19.42 -5.84
N GLN A 297 -2.38 18.83 -6.31
CA GLN A 297 -3.64 18.76 -5.58
C GLN A 297 -4.05 17.30 -5.40
N MET A 298 -4.20 16.86 -4.16
CA MET A 298 -4.65 15.50 -3.83
C MET A 298 -5.97 15.49 -3.07
N GLY A 299 -6.73 14.39 -3.16
CA GLY A 299 -7.70 13.98 -2.14
C GLY A 299 -9.16 13.84 -2.56
N ARG A 300 -10.02 13.63 -1.56
CA ARG A 300 -11.43 13.25 -1.70
C ARG A 300 -12.32 14.37 -2.21
N CYS A 301 -13.05 14.09 -3.29
CA CYS A 301 -14.01 14.99 -3.92
C CYS A 301 -15.08 15.53 -2.94
N PRO A 302 -15.28 16.87 -2.84
CA PRO A 302 -16.35 17.49 -2.06
C PRO A 302 -17.66 17.51 -2.86
N VAL A 303 -18.18 16.33 -3.21
CA VAL A 303 -19.33 16.11 -4.11
C VAL A 303 -20.48 17.08 -3.82
N ARG A 304 -20.92 17.20 -2.56
CA ARG A 304 -22.04 18.05 -2.15
C ARG A 304 -21.83 19.54 -2.42
N SER A 305 -20.56 19.98 -2.48
CA SER A 305 -20.18 21.38 -2.71
C SER A 305 -20.05 21.74 -4.20
N ILE A 306 -19.73 20.77 -5.06
CA ILE A 306 -19.66 20.95 -6.53
C ILE A 306 -20.91 20.44 -7.26
N PHE A 307 -21.88 19.89 -6.53
CA PHE A 307 -23.00 19.12 -7.11
C PHE A 307 -23.76 19.84 -8.23
N ALA A 308 -24.06 21.14 -8.08
CA ALA A 308 -24.82 21.89 -9.08
C ALA A 308 -24.03 22.03 -10.41
N GLU A 309 -22.77 22.42 -10.33
CA GLU A 309 -21.84 22.53 -11.47
C GLU A 309 -21.66 21.17 -12.17
N ALA A 310 -21.51 20.10 -11.39
CA ALA A 310 -21.42 18.73 -11.89
C ALA A 310 -22.74 18.26 -12.56
N LEU A 311 -23.90 18.71 -12.06
CA LEU A 311 -25.20 18.37 -12.64
C LEU A 311 -25.39 19.04 -14.02
N GLU A 312 -25.00 20.30 -14.15
CA GLU A 312 -25.01 21.05 -15.42
C GLU A 312 -24.06 20.43 -16.46
N SER A 313 -22.89 19.92 -16.04
CA SER A 313 -21.98 19.20 -16.93
C SER A 313 -22.52 17.81 -17.31
N LEU A 314 -23.13 17.08 -16.38
CA LEU A 314 -23.77 15.81 -16.69
C LEU A 314 -24.91 15.98 -17.70
N GLU A 315 -25.67 17.07 -17.62
CA GLU A 315 -26.73 17.39 -18.59
C GLU A 315 -26.19 17.49 -20.03
N ARG A 316 -24.98 18.06 -20.20
CA ARG A 316 -24.27 18.15 -21.49
C ARG A 316 -23.63 16.85 -21.96
N HIS A 317 -23.45 15.85 -21.09
CA HIS A 317 -22.62 14.67 -21.36
C HIS A 317 -23.33 13.32 -21.15
N GLN A 318 -24.52 13.27 -20.56
CA GLN A 318 -25.24 12.03 -20.25
C GLN A 318 -25.40 11.08 -21.44
N ASP A 319 -25.58 11.62 -22.66
CA ASP A 319 -25.70 10.81 -23.88
C ASP A 319 -24.40 10.15 -24.33
N LYS A 320 -23.23 10.70 -23.94
CA LYS A 320 -21.93 10.05 -24.14
C LYS A 320 -21.67 8.90 -23.17
N LEU A 321 -22.37 8.88 -22.03
CA LEU A 321 -22.09 8.01 -20.88
C LEU A 321 -23.00 6.77 -20.78
N GLY A 322 -23.87 6.52 -21.76
CA GLY A 322 -24.82 5.40 -21.74
C GLY A 322 -24.18 4.03 -21.47
N PHE A 323 -22.94 3.82 -21.93
CA PHE A 323 -22.18 2.57 -21.71
C PHE A 323 -21.90 2.27 -20.23
N MET A 324 -21.97 3.27 -19.34
CA MET A 324 -21.85 3.07 -17.88
C MET A 324 -23.07 2.38 -17.26
N ALA A 325 -24.12 2.15 -18.05
CA ALA A 325 -25.36 1.46 -17.67
C ALA A 325 -25.68 0.23 -18.55
N ASP A 326 -24.72 -0.26 -19.35
CA ASP A 326 -24.93 -1.41 -20.26
C ASP A 326 -25.30 -2.71 -19.52
N LYS A 327 -24.73 -2.92 -18.33
CA LYS A 327 -24.93 -4.13 -17.54
C LYS A 327 -25.71 -3.85 -16.26
N MET A 328 -26.89 -4.46 -16.17
CA MET A 328 -27.84 -4.28 -15.07
C MET A 328 -28.49 -5.62 -14.63
N MET A 329 -28.58 -5.92 -13.31
CA MET A 329 -28.87 -7.27 -12.74
C MET A 329 -29.69 -7.25 -11.42
N PRO A 330 -30.72 -8.07 -11.13
CA PRO A 330 -31.47 -8.02 -9.86
C PRO A 330 -30.64 -7.99 -8.56
N LEU A 331 -31.19 -7.41 -7.49
CA LEU A 331 -30.51 -7.36 -6.16
C LEU A 331 -30.16 -8.76 -5.62
N SER A 332 -30.91 -9.79 -6.01
CA SER A 332 -30.61 -11.19 -5.72
C SER A 332 -29.35 -11.73 -6.43
N GLU A 333 -28.91 -11.08 -7.52
CA GLU A 333 -27.68 -11.38 -8.26
C GLU A 333 -26.50 -10.48 -7.82
N ALA A 334 -26.65 -9.65 -6.77
CA ALA A 334 -25.60 -8.71 -6.37
C ALA A 334 -24.26 -9.37 -6.02
N VAL A 335 -24.28 -10.60 -5.46
CA VAL A 335 -23.07 -11.40 -5.19
C VAL A 335 -22.33 -11.70 -6.50
N GLN A 336 -23.06 -12.12 -7.54
CA GLN A 336 -22.52 -12.31 -8.89
C GLN A 336 -22.03 -11.00 -9.50
N GLY A 337 -22.67 -9.87 -9.18
CA GLY A 337 -22.21 -8.52 -9.53
C GLY A 337 -20.82 -8.22 -8.95
N TYR A 338 -20.62 -8.47 -7.65
CA TYR A 338 -19.31 -8.36 -7.01
C TYR A 338 -18.28 -9.29 -7.65
N ASP A 339 -18.60 -10.56 -7.89
CA ASP A 339 -17.73 -11.52 -8.61
C ASP A 339 -17.29 -11.00 -9.99
N MET A 340 -18.23 -10.51 -10.79
CA MET A 340 -17.97 -10.06 -12.16
C MET A 340 -17.14 -8.78 -12.21
N PHE A 341 -17.38 -7.87 -11.27
CA PHE A 341 -16.69 -6.58 -11.16
C PHE A 341 -15.29 -6.73 -10.56
N ASP A 342 -15.14 -7.60 -9.55
CA ASP A 342 -13.85 -7.98 -8.97
C ASP A 342 -12.92 -8.59 -10.02
N LYS A 343 -13.42 -9.57 -10.79
CA LYS A 343 -12.67 -10.28 -11.84
C LYS A 343 -12.43 -9.44 -13.11
N MET A 344 -12.61 -8.11 -13.00
CA MET A 344 -12.41 -7.06 -14.00
C MET A 344 -13.07 -7.29 -15.37
N LYS A 345 -14.14 -8.10 -15.44
CA LYS A 345 -14.72 -8.50 -16.74
C LYS A 345 -15.53 -7.40 -17.42
N TYR A 346 -16.03 -6.41 -16.66
CA TYR A 346 -16.88 -5.32 -17.16
C TYR A 346 -16.70 -3.99 -16.41
N THR A 347 -17.17 -2.92 -17.04
CA THR A 347 -17.40 -1.56 -16.50
C THR A 347 -18.47 -1.57 -15.38
N PRO A 348 -18.68 -0.46 -14.61
CA PRO A 348 -19.44 -0.51 -13.37
C PRO A 348 -20.91 -0.82 -13.62
N THR A 349 -21.54 -1.43 -12.62
CA THR A 349 -22.80 -2.16 -12.79
C THR A 349 -23.85 -1.64 -11.80
N THR A 350 -25.06 -1.38 -12.31
CA THR A 350 -26.27 -1.08 -11.50
C THR A 350 -27.18 -2.35 -11.52
N LEU A 351 -28.34 -2.42 -10.84
CA LEU A 351 -29.05 -3.72 -10.57
C LEU A 351 -30.49 -3.88 -11.25
N ASN A 352 -31.54 -4.66 -10.79
CA ASN A 352 -32.79 -5.17 -11.56
C ASN A 352 -33.95 -5.93 -10.82
N THR A 353 -34.70 -5.25 -9.93
CA THR A 353 -36.09 -5.57 -9.45
C THR A 353 -37.37 -5.42 -10.31
N ARG A 354 -37.57 -6.02 -11.51
CA ARG A 354 -38.86 -6.60 -12.02
C ARG A 354 -39.18 -6.55 -13.53
N SER A 355 -39.65 -7.71 -14.00
CA SER A 355 -40.56 -8.04 -15.14
C SER A 355 -41.31 -6.88 -15.84
N THR A 356 -41.34 -6.79 -17.18
CA THR A 356 -40.96 -7.75 -18.23
C THR A 356 -40.20 -7.13 -19.41
N LEU A 357 -39.27 -7.90 -19.99
CA LEU A 357 -38.65 -7.74 -21.32
C LEU A 357 -37.73 -6.52 -21.57
N ARG A 358 -36.45 -6.65 -21.19
CA ARG A 358 -35.20 -6.04 -21.75
C ARG A 358 -35.07 -4.49 -21.77
N PRO A 359 -33.91 -3.90 -21.40
CA PRO A 359 -32.89 -4.26 -20.39
C PRO A 359 -33.24 -3.64 -19.00
N THR A 360 -32.36 -3.72 -17.98
CA THR A 360 -32.85 -4.12 -16.64
C THR A 360 -32.32 -3.34 -15.39
N PRO A 361 -32.72 -2.07 -15.05
CA PRO A 361 -32.17 -1.16 -13.95
C PRO A 361 -32.86 -1.12 -12.52
N ILE A 362 -32.14 -1.06 -11.37
CA ILE A 362 -32.60 -1.52 -9.99
C ILE A 362 -33.77 -0.86 -9.29
N ARG A 363 -34.95 -1.44 -9.55
CA ARG A 363 -36.13 -1.29 -8.68
C ARG A 363 -36.25 -2.46 -7.69
N ILE A 364 -37.43 -2.58 -7.08
CA ILE A 364 -37.95 -3.72 -6.31
C ILE A 364 -39.49 -3.73 -6.43
N SER A 365 -40.15 -4.91 -6.58
CA SER A 365 -41.59 -5.03 -6.26
C SER A 365 -42.10 -6.43 -5.82
N ARG A 366 -43.36 -6.46 -5.35
CA ARG A 366 -43.98 -7.45 -4.44
C ARG A 366 -44.57 -8.69 -5.12
N SER A 367 -44.48 -9.88 -4.52
CA SER A 367 -45.37 -11.01 -4.86
C SER A 367 -46.80 -10.69 -4.41
N ARG A 368 -47.77 -10.81 -5.32
CA ARG A 368 -49.17 -11.05 -4.96
C ARG A 368 -49.37 -12.56 -4.95
N HIS A 369 -49.74 -13.13 -3.81
CA HIS A 369 -50.51 -14.38 -3.77
C HIS A 369 -51.67 -14.15 -2.81
N SER A 370 -52.84 -14.68 -3.16
CA SER A 370 -54.10 -14.51 -2.43
C SER A 370 -54.16 -15.44 -1.23
N TYR A 371 -54.96 -15.06 -0.23
CA TYR A 371 -55.47 -16.00 0.76
C TYR A 371 -56.19 -17.16 0.06
N ASN A 372 -56.00 -18.37 0.57
CA ASN A 372 -57.07 -19.35 0.66
C ASN A 372 -56.82 -20.24 1.88
N MET A 373 -57.88 -20.57 2.61
CA MET A 373 -57.81 -21.47 3.78
C MET A 373 -58.36 -22.84 3.41
N SER A 374 -57.66 -23.89 3.85
CA SER A 374 -58.23 -25.22 4.11
C SER A 374 -57.41 -25.87 5.22
N ALA A 375 -58.09 -26.55 6.15
CA ALA A 375 -57.47 -27.27 7.26
C ALA A 375 -57.31 -28.77 6.91
N GLU A 376 -57.15 -29.61 7.94
CA GLU A 376 -57.10 -31.09 7.89
C GLU A 376 -55.78 -31.68 7.32
N ASP A 377 -55.16 -32.70 7.93
CA ASP A 377 -55.30 -33.23 9.30
C ASP A 377 -53.95 -33.83 9.78
N SER A 378 -53.97 -34.76 10.73
CA SER A 378 -52.92 -35.02 11.71
C SER A 378 -52.37 -36.45 11.69
N GLN A 379 -51.33 -36.68 12.52
CA GLN A 379 -50.73 -37.97 12.90
C GLN A 379 -49.90 -38.65 11.79
N ASN A 380 -48.65 -39.03 12.04
CA ASN A 380 -48.34 -40.08 13.00
C ASN A 380 -46.92 -39.97 13.62
N SER A 381 -46.64 -40.76 14.66
CA SER A 381 -45.38 -40.72 15.43
C SER A 381 -44.65 -42.07 15.49
N ALA A 382 -43.31 -42.04 15.40
CA ALA A 382 -42.46 -43.22 15.65
C ALA A 382 -40.98 -42.83 15.88
N GLY A 383 -40.24 -43.68 16.60
CA GLY A 383 -38.80 -43.87 16.35
C GLY A 383 -37.77 -42.95 17.02
N ASN A 384 -37.91 -42.61 18.31
CA ASN A 384 -36.79 -41.96 19.04
C ASN A 384 -35.66 -42.97 19.31
N ALA A 385 -34.63 -42.99 18.47
CA ALA A 385 -33.49 -43.93 18.58
C ALA A 385 -32.08 -43.32 18.37
N ASN A 386 -31.96 -42.13 17.78
CA ASN A 386 -30.65 -41.50 17.48
C ASN A 386 -30.25 -40.35 18.43
N ALA A 387 -31.14 -39.92 19.35
CA ALA A 387 -31.01 -38.67 20.11
C ALA A 387 -29.87 -38.61 21.16
N ILE A 388 -28.95 -39.58 21.18
CA ILE A 388 -27.79 -39.65 22.09
C ILE A 388 -26.46 -39.43 21.32
N ALA A 389 -26.43 -39.59 19.99
CA ALA A 389 -25.27 -39.22 19.17
C ALA A 389 -25.19 -37.70 18.96
N ASP A 390 -26.30 -37.10 18.51
CA ASP A 390 -26.44 -35.67 18.17
C ASP A 390 -26.13 -34.66 19.30
N GLN A 391 -25.94 -35.11 20.55
CA GLN A 391 -25.65 -34.25 21.70
C GLN A 391 -24.16 -34.11 22.04
N LEU A 392 -23.26 -34.91 21.44
CA LEU A 392 -21.81 -34.72 21.62
C LEU A 392 -21.18 -33.79 20.58
N ASP A 393 -21.68 -33.77 19.34
CA ASP A 393 -21.16 -32.85 18.30
C ASP A 393 -21.55 -31.37 18.53
N ARG A 394 -22.51 -31.09 19.42
CA ARG A 394 -23.05 -29.73 19.66
C ARG A 394 -22.26 -28.88 20.68
N LEU A 395 -21.00 -29.23 20.93
CA LEU A 395 -20.10 -28.44 21.80
C LEU A 395 -18.87 -27.86 21.09
N ASN A 396 -18.68 -28.12 19.79
CA ASN A 396 -17.68 -27.41 18.97
C ASN A 396 -18.34 -26.27 18.17
N VAL A 397 -18.35 -25.08 18.75
CA VAL A 397 -18.62 -23.82 18.02
C VAL A 397 -17.36 -22.96 18.13
N ASP A 398 -16.60 -22.86 17.03
CA ASP A 398 -15.76 -21.69 16.78
C ASP A 398 -15.27 -21.61 15.31
N GLY A 399 -15.80 -20.64 14.55
CA GLY A 399 -15.13 -20.08 13.37
C GLY A 399 -15.09 -20.87 12.06
N GLU A 400 -16.23 -21.11 11.40
CA GLU A 400 -16.23 -21.47 9.97
C GLU A 400 -15.70 -20.32 9.10
N ALA A 401 -14.77 -20.63 8.20
CA ALA A 401 -14.12 -19.65 7.32
C ALA A 401 -15.03 -19.13 6.20
N ALA A 402 -14.55 -18.14 5.45
CA ALA A 402 -15.14 -17.83 4.15
C ALA A 402 -14.76 -18.93 3.14
N ASP A 403 -15.67 -19.27 2.23
CA ASP A 403 -15.45 -20.26 1.17
C ASP A 403 -14.60 -19.68 0.02
N VAL A 404 -13.38 -19.30 0.37
CA VAL A 404 -12.26 -19.42 -0.56
C VAL A 404 -11.99 -20.91 -0.62
N THR A 405 -12.26 -21.55 -1.76
CA THR A 405 -11.87 -22.95 -2.00
C THR A 405 -10.41 -23.11 -1.60
N PRO A 406 -10.07 -23.87 -0.54
CA PRO A 406 -8.71 -23.92 -0.03
C PRO A 406 -7.79 -24.37 -1.15
N ARG A 407 -6.65 -23.67 -1.35
CA ARG A 407 -5.65 -24.11 -2.32
C ARG A 407 -5.35 -25.57 -2.04
N THR A 408 -5.36 -26.38 -3.09
CA THR A 408 -5.00 -27.79 -2.96
C THR A 408 -3.56 -27.91 -2.46
N GLU A 409 -3.21 -29.01 -1.78
CA GLU A 409 -1.82 -29.25 -1.35
C GLU A 409 -0.85 -29.20 -2.54
N GLN A 410 -1.32 -29.46 -3.77
CA GLN A 410 -0.55 -29.34 -5.01
C GLN A 410 -0.33 -27.87 -5.44
N GLU A 411 -1.35 -27.01 -5.38
CA GLU A 411 -1.18 -25.56 -5.61
C GLU A 411 -0.28 -24.90 -4.56
N TYR A 412 -0.35 -25.35 -3.29
CA TYR A 412 0.66 -24.98 -2.29
C TYR A 412 2.04 -25.51 -2.66
N ALA A 413 2.17 -26.78 -3.11
CA ALA A 413 3.45 -27.39 -3.45
C ALA A 413 4.23 -26.63 -4.53
N GLU A 414 3.52 -26.09 -5.52
CA GLU A 414 4.08 -25.39 -6.68
C GLU A 414 4.26 -23.87 -6.45
N SER A 415 3.50 -23.29 -5.50
CA SER A 415 3.56 -21.87 -5.14
C SER A 415 4.99 -21.42 -4.77
N GLN A 416 5.44 -20.31 -5.37
CA GLN A 416 6.78 -19.77 -5.18
C GLN A 416 6.87 -18.85 -3.95
N LEU A 417 7.92 -19.00 -3.16
CA LEU A 417 8.20 -18.21 -1.96
C LEU A 417 9.71 -17.91 -1.85
N THR A 418 10.07 -16.94 -1.01
CA THR A 418 11.44 -16.81 -0.48
C THR A 418 11.38 -16.81 1.03
N LEU A 419 12.03 -17.79 1.68
CA LEU A 419 12.11 -17.88 3.13
C LEU A 419 13.56 -17.64 3.59
N ARG A 420 13.73 -16.81 4.61
CA ARG A 420 15.04 -16.39 5.13
C ARG A 420 15.21 -16.88 6.58
N ALA A 421 16.44 -17.16 6.98
CA ALA A 421 16.77 -17.61 8.32
C ALA A 421 18.13 -17.07 8.78
N ILE A 422 18.23 -16.70 10.06
CA ILE A 422 19.47 -16.25 10.70
C ILE A 422 20.24 -17.46 11.24
N VAL A 423 21.49 -17.60 10.79
CA VAL A 423 22.38 -18.73 11.10
C VAL A 423 23.75 -18.20 11.50
N SER A 424 24.38 -18.77 12.53
CA SER A 424 25.73 -18.38 12.91
C SER A 424 26.75 -18.77 11.84
N SER A 425 27.94 -18.16 11.91
CA SER A 425 29.05 -18.46 11.00
C SER A 425 29.53 -19.92 11.06
N LYS A 426 29.25 -20.65 12.16
CA LYS A 426 29.50 -22.10 12.27
C LYS A 426 28.45 -22.89 11.48
N GLU A 427 27.17 -22.64 11.75
CA GLU A 427 26.03 -23.28 11.06
C GLU A 427 26.10 -23.04 9.55
N ALA A 428 26.40 -21.79 9.14
CA ALA A 428 26.63 -21.42 7.75
C ALA A 428 27.80 -22.19 7.09
N GLY A 429 28.85 -22.53 7.83
CA GLY A 429 29.96 -23.34 7.33
C GLY A 429 29.54 -24.78 7.01
N VAL A 430 28.65 -25.35 7.83
CA VAL A 430 28.06 -26.68 7.63
C VAL A 430 27.07 -26.68 6.45
N ILE A 431 26.23 -25.64 6.33
CA ILE A 431 25.28 -25.46 5.22
C ILE A 431 26.00 -25.31 3.88
N ILE A 432 27.10 -24.56 3.83
CA ILE A 432 27.90 -24.38 2.60
C ILE A 432 28.70 -25.64 2.27
N GLY A 433 29.31 -26.27 3.27
CA GLY A 433 30.17 -27.43 3.08
C GLY A 433 31.54 -27.10 2.46
N LYS A 434 32.38 -28.13 2.31
CA LYS A 434 33.70 -27.99 1.68
C LYS A 434 33.52 -27.58 0.22
N ALA A 435 34.21 -26.51 -0.20
CA ALA A 435 34.13 -25.92 -1.54
C ALA A 435 32.70 -25.57 -2.03
N GLY A 436 31.73 -25.39 -1.12
CA GLY A 436 30.34 -25.12 -1.48
C GLY A 436 29.51 -26.36 -1.84
N LYS A 437 30.04 -27.58 -1.66
CA LYS A 437 29.36 -28.82 -2.07
C LYS A 437 27.99 -29.00 -1.42
N ASN A 438 27.86 -28.82 -0.11
CA ASN A 438 26.60 -29.10 0.61
C ASN A 438 25.46 -28.19 0.12
N VAL A 439 25.76 -26.92 -0.20
CA VAL A 439 24.76 -25.99 -0.76
C VAL A 439 24.52 -26.20 -2.26
N ALA A 440 25.42 -26.86 -2.98
CA ALA A 440 25.17 -27.33 -4.35
C ALA A 440 24.26 -28.57 -4.34
N ASP A 441 24.65 -29.63 -3.62
CA ASP A 441 23.87 -30.86 -3.42
C ASP A 441 22.42 -30.52 -2.99
N LEU A 442 22.25 -29.58 -2.05
CA LEU A 442 20.94 -29.13 -1.57
C LEU A 442 20.10 -28.42 -2.64
N ARG A 443 20.70 -27.64 -3.55
CA ARG A 443 19.97 -27.03 -4.68
C ARG A 443 19.51 -28.11 -5.65
N ASP A 444 20.40 -29.03 -5.98
CA ASP A 444 20.16 -30.09 -6.96
C ASP A 444 19.10 -31.09 -6.46
N GLU A 445 19.10 -31.42 -5.16
CA GLU A 445 18.10 -32.31 -4.54
C GLU A 445 16.71 -31.68 -4.36
N THR A 446 16.57 -30.34 -4.39
CA THR A 446 15.31 -29.65 -4.02
C THR A 446 14.77 -28.68 -5.07
N GLY A 447 15.55 -28.35 -6.11
CA GLY A 447 15.19 -27.38 -7.15
C GLY A 447 15.20 -25.92 -6.70
N VAL A 448 15.60 -25.61 -5.46
CA VAL A 448 15.57 -24.25 -4.91
C VAL A 448 16.86 -23.46 -5.19
N ARG A 449 16.74 -22.14 -5.26
CA ARG A 449 17.87 -21.21 -5.19
C ARG A 449 18.17 -20.88 -3.73
N ALA A 450 19.01 -21.70 -3.09
CA ALA A 450 19.53 -21.47 -1.74
C ALA A 450 20.89 -20.73 -1.74
N GLY A 451 21.14 -19.86 -0.76
CA GLY A 451 22.43 -19.20 -0.57
C GLY A 451 22.59 -18.54 0.80
N VAL A 452 23.83 -18.34 1.26
CA VAL A 452 24.13 -17.74 2.57
C VAL A 452 24.95 -16.46 2.40
N SER A 453 24.60 -15.40 3.14
CA SER A 453 25.28 -14.10 3.12
C SER A 453 26.79 -14.24 3.37
N LYS A 454 27.59 -13.28 2.90
CA LYS A 454 29.04 -13.21 3.20
C LYS A 454 29.28 -13.16 4.72
N VAL A 455 30.49 -13.54 5.15
CA VAL A 455 30.94 -13.36 6.54
C VAL A 455 31.26 -11.88 6.76
N VAL A 456 30.75 -11.29 7.84
CA VAL A 456 31.06 -9.91 8.25
C VAL A 456 31.95 -9.98 9.49
N GLN A 457 33.11 -9.31 9.46
CA GLN A 457 34.04 -9.36 10.60
C GLN A 457 33.40 -8.75 11.85
N GLY A 458 33.53 -9.42 12.99
CA GLY A 458 32.91 -8.99 14.25
C GLY A 458 31.41 -9.30 14.40
N VAL A 459 30.76 -9.89 13.38
CA VAL A 459 29.36 -10.35 13.46
C VAL A 459 29.32 -11.87 13.34
N HIS A 460 28.72 -12.54 14.33
CA HIS A 460 28.63 -14.00 14.30
C HIS A 460 27.49 -14.52 13.42
N ASP A 461 26.39 -13.77 13.30
CA ASP A 461 25.24 -14.12 12.47
C ASP A 461 25.46 -13.85 10.96
N ARG A 462 24.82 -14.69 10.15
CA ARG A 462 24.71 -14.68 8.69
C ARG A 462 23.26 -15.00 8.33
N VAL A 463 22.84 -14.70 7.10
CA VAL A 463 21.48 -15.03 6.63
C VAL A 463 21.52 -16.08 5.55
N LEU A 464 20.81 -17.19 5.77
CA LEU A 464 20.40 -18.15 4.74
C LEU A 464 19.14 -17.60 4.05
N SER A 465 19.15 -17.52 2.73
CA SER A 465 17.99 -17.25 1.88
C SER A 465 17.70 -18.48 1.02
N VAL A 466 16.43 -18.89 0.93
CA VAL A 466 15.98 -20.01 0.10
C VAL A 466 14.77 -19.58 -0.72
N THR A 467 14.91 -19.58 -2.06
CA THR A 467 13.86 -19.17 -3.01
C THR A 467 13.47 -20.33 -3.92
N GLY A 468 12.19 -20.65 -4.04
CA GLY A 468 11.70 -21.73 -4.90
C GLY A 468 10.24 -22.07 -4.61
N SER A 469 9.81 -23.28 -5.01
CA SER A 469 8.51 -23.82 -4.65
C SER A 469 8.44 -24.14 -3.15
N LEU A 470 7.26 -24.08 -2.54
CA LEU A 470 7.09 -24.42 -1.12
C LEU A 470 7.60 -25.84 -0.80
N SER A 471 7.34 -26.80 -1.71
CA SER A 471 7.79 -28.19 -1.60
C SER A 471 9.31 -28.35 -1.63
N GLY A 472 10.00 -27.54 -2.45
CA GLY A 472 11.46 -27.47 -2.43
C GLY A 472 11.98 -26.79 -1.15
N ILE A 473 11.32 -25.73 -0.68
CA ILE A 473 11.72 -24.96 0.51
C ILE A 473 11.58 -25.80 1.79
N SER A 474 10.47 -26.50 2.01
CA SER A 474 10.29 -27.37 3.18
C SER A 474 11.36 -28.46 3.23
N LYS A 475 11.57 -29.19 2.12
CA LYS A 475 12.61 -30.20 1.98
C LYS A 475 14.02 -29.61 2.21
N ALA A 476 14.31 -28.42 1.67
CA ALA A 476 15.60 -27.75 1.84
C ALA A 476 15.86 -27.39 3.31
N TYR A 477 14.87 -26.88 4.05
CA TYR A 477 15.03 -26.62 5.49
C TYR A 477 15.12 -27.91 6.32
N GLY A 478 14.48 -29.01 5.91
CA GLY A 478 14.69 -30.35 6.48
C GLY A 478 16.12 -30.85 6.27
N LEU A 479 16.67 -30.72 5.06
CA LEU A 479 18.07 -31.05 4.76
C LEU A 479 19.06 -30.16 5.52
N VAL A 480 18.78 -28.86 5.68
CA VAL A 480 19.57 -27.96 6.54
C VAL A 480 19.54 -28.43 7.99
N ALA A 481 18.36 -28.73 8.56
CA ALA A 481 18.24 -29.21 9.94
C ALA A 481 19.05 -30.50 10.17
N LYS A 482 18.97 -31.45 9.23
CA LYS A 482 19.78 -32.67 9.27
C LYS A 482 21.28 -32.36 9.19
N GLY A 483 21.70 -31.53 8.23
CA GLY A 483 23.10 -31.15 8.06
C GLY A 483 23.68 -30.47 9.30
N LEU A 484 22.92 -29.60 9.97
CA LEU A 484 23.33 -28.94 11.22
C LEU A 484 23.48 -29.91 12.40
N LEU A 485 22.63 -30.95 12.48
CA LEU A 485 22.78 -32.03 13.45
C LEU A 485 24.02 -32.90 13.16
N ASP A 486 24.18 -33.36 11.92
CA ASP A 486 25.29 -34.21 11.48
C ASP A 486 26.65 -33.46 11.55
N GLY A 487 26.63 -32.12 11.47
CA GLY A 487 27.79 -31.25 11.58
C GLY A 487 28.15 -30.76 12.99
N ALA A 488 27.41 -31.18 14.03
CA ALA A 488 27.69 -30.78 15.41
C ALA A 488 28.98 -31.46 15.95
N PRO A 489 29.95 -30.71 16.52
CA PRO A 489 31.23 -31.29 16.94
C PRO A 489 31.10 -32.15 18.21
N SER A 490 31.36 -33.45 18.06
CA SER A 490 31.23 -34.47 19.12
C SER A 490 32.36 -34.50 20.16
N MET A 491 33.08 -33.39 20.36
CA MET A 491 34.17 -33.30 21.35
C MET A 491 34.14 -32.01 22.17
N GLY A 492 33.72 -32.15 23.43
CA GLY A 492 34.16 -31.35 24.57
C GLY A 492 34.73 -32.28 25.63
N MET A 493 35.82 -31.91 26.31
CA MET A 493 36.35 -32.74 27.40
C MET A 493 35.45 -32.65 28.64
N GLY A 494 34.93 -33.80 29.07
CA GLY A 494 34.23 -33.94 30.36
C GLY A 494 32.71 -33.95 30.26
N GLY A 495 32.14 -35.08 29.83
CA GLY A 495 30.70 -35.39 29.95
C GLY A 495 30.04 -35.83 28.64
N VAL A 496 29.19 -36.85 28.72
CA VAL A 496 28.38 -37.29 27.58
C VAL A 496 27.18 -36.36 27.44
N ILE A 497 27.35 -35.29 26.67
CA ILE A 497 26.23 -34.48 26.20
C ILE A 497 25.44 -35.34 25.20
N ARG A 498 24.25 -35.78 25.60
CA ARG A 498 23.23 -36.21 24.63
C ARG A 498 22.83 -34.96 23.83
N SER A 499 22.97 -35.00 22.50
CA SER A 499 22.22 -34.07 21.66
C SER A 499 20.77 -34.55 21.61
N ASP A 500 19.82 -33.65 21.83
CA ASP A 500 18.39 -33.99 21.93
C ASP A 500 17.74 -34.33 20.57
N GLY A 501 18.53 -34.68 19.55
CA GLY A 501 18.08 -34.97 18.18
C GLY A 501 17.46 -33.77 17.44
N THR A 502 17.57 -32.55 17.99
CA THR A 502 16.96 -31.34 17.45
C THR A 502 17.97 -30.20 17.36
N HIS A 503 17.82 -29.35 16.34
CA HIS A 503 18.61 -28.12 16.15
C HIS A 503 17.67 -26.96 15.79
N PRO A 504 17.73 -25.80 16.47
CA PRO A 504 16.81 -24.70 16.23
C PRO A 504 17.12 -23.96 14.92
N ILE A 505 16.10 -23.77 14.08
CA ILE A 505 16.16 -22.87 12.92
C ILE A 505 15.45 -21.57 13.27
N ARG A 506 16.16 -20.44 13.16
CA ARG A 506 15.67 -19.09 13.45
C ARG A 506 15.22 -18.42 12.15
N LEU A 507 13.94 -18.55 11.81
CA LEU A 507 13.36 -17.93 10.61
C LEU A 507 13.22 -16.42 10.77
N LEU A 508 13.34 -15.69 9.66
CA LEU A 508 13.10 -14.26 9.56
C LEU A 508 11.75 -14.04 8.89
N ILE A 509 10.80 -13.45 9.62
CA ILE A 509 9.41 -13.24 9.18
C ILE A 509 9.07 -11.75 9.32
N SER A 510 8.35 -11.19 8.33
CA SER A 510 7.85 -9.81 8.41
C SER A 510 6.99 -9.58 9.66
N HIS A 511 7.17 -8.45 10.36
CA HIS A 511 6.32 -8.08 11.49
C HIS A 511 4.83 -8.17 11.14
N ASN A 512 4.45 -7.73 9.95
CA ASN A 512 3.07 -7.67 9.49
C ASN A 512 2.45 -9.07 9.28
N GLN A 513 3.28 -10.07 8.95
CA GLN A 513 2.88 -11.47 8.75
C GLN A 513 2.98 -12.32 10.04
N MET A 514 3.46 -11.76 11.15
CA MET A 514 3.47 -12.50 12.43
C MET A 514 2.07 -12.88 12.91
N GLY A 515 1.03 -12.16 12.47
CA GLY A 515 -0.37 -12.45 12.78
C GLY A 515 -0.86 -13.80 12.22
N THR A 516 -0.52 -14.13 10.97
CA THR A 516 -0.95 -15.40 10.33
C THR A 516 -0.29 -16.63 10.96
N ILE A 517 1.00 -16.55 11.33
CA ILE A 517 1.71 -17.66 12.00
C ILE A 517 1.22 -17.87 13.43
N ILE A 518 1.04 -16.81 14.21
CA ILE A 518 0.63 -16.92 15.62
C ILE A 518 -0.86 -17.30 15.73
N GLY A 519 -1.72 -16.66 14.93
CA GLY A 519 -3.17 -16.79 15.04
C GLY A 519 -3.75 -16.13 16.29
N ARG A 520 -5.09 -16.08 16.39
CA ARG A 520 -5.78 -15.55 17.57
C ARG A 520 -5.35 -16.35 18.82
N GLN A 521 -4.97 -15.64 19.89
CA GLN A 521 -4.50 -16.21 21.17
C GLN A 521 -3.35 -17.23 21.07
N GLY A 522 -2.62 -17.30 19.94
CA GLY A 522 -1.57 -18.31 19.72
C GLY A 522 -2.07 -19.67 19.21
N LEU A 523 -3.34 -19.78 18.77
CA LEU A 523 -3.93 -21.05 18.34
C LEU A 523 -3.23 -21.65 17.10
N LYS A 524 -2.86 -20.85 16.09
CA LYS A 524 -2.24 -21.38 14.86
C LYS A 524 -0.80 -21.81 15.10
N ILE A 525 0.00 -21.06 15.86
CA ILE A 525 1.36 -21.50 16.24
C ILE A 525 1.31 -22.74 17.14
N LYS A 526 0.25 -22.93 17.94
CA LYS A 526 0.04 -24.20 18.66
C LYS A 526 -0.30 -25.35 17.69
N GLN A 527 -1.27 -25.17 16.79
CA GLN A 527 -1.63 -26.18 15.79
C GLN A 527 -0.43 -26.63 14.94
N ILE A 528 0.45 -25.71 14.52
CA ILE A 528 1.65 -26.04 13.75
C ILE A 528 2.61 -26.90 14.60
N GLN A 529 2.83 -26.56 15.88
CA GLN A 529 3.64 -27.37 16.80
C GLN A 529 3.04 -28.77 17.00
N ASP A 530 1.75 -28.86 17.31
CA ASP A 530 1.04 -30.11 17.56
C ASP A 530 1.06 -31.05 16.31
N ALA A 531 0.95 -30.49 15.09
CA ALA A 531 0.95 -31.26 13.83
C ALA A 531 2.36 -31.66 13.33
N SER A 532 3.39 -30.89 13.67
CA SER A 532 4.77 -31.13 13.21
C SER A 532 5.66 -31.82 14.24
N GLY A 533 5.29 -31.80 15.53
CA GLY A 533 6.10 -32.32 16.63
C GLY A 533 7.30 -31.43 16.98
N VAL A 534 7.31 -30.17 16.54
CA VAL A 534 8.37 -29.19 16.87
C VAL A 534 7.90 -28.23 17.96
N ARG A 535 8.86 -27.55 18.60
CA ARG A 535 8.62 -26.37 19.43
C ARG A 535 8.80 -25.12 18.56
N MET A 536 7.92 -24.12 18.73
CA MET A 536 8.02 -22.83 18.04
C MET A 536 7.97 -21.67 19.03
N VAL A 537 8.84 -20.67 18.85
CA VAL A 537 8.89 -19.46 19.66
C VAL A 537 9.03 -18.22 18.78
N ALA A 538 7.99 -17.39 18.75
CA ALA A 538 8.01 -16.10 18.06
C ALA A 538 8.56 -14.99 18.99
N GLN A 539 9.67 -14.36 18.61
CA GLN A 539 10.24 -13.24 19.36
C GLN A 539 9.36 -11.98 19.23
N LYS A 540 9.29 -11.17 20.29
CA LYS A 540 8.46 -9.96 20.34
C LYS A 540 9.08 -8.77 19.60
N GLU A 541 10.39 -8.61 19.75
CA GLU A 541 11.17 -7.50 19.20
C GLU A 541 11.50 -7.73 17.72
N MET A 542 11.63 -6.64 16.96
CA MET A 542 12.15 -6.64 15.60
C MET A 542 13.67 -6.62 15.62
N LEU A 543 14.31 -7.17 14.59
CA LEU A 543 15.76 -7.12 14.49
C LEU A 543 16.27 -5.69 14.24
N PRO A 544 17.48 -5.34 14.72
CA PRO A 544 18.05 -4.02 14.45
C PRO A 544 18.11 -3.71 12.95
N GLN A 545 17.73 -2.48 12.58
CA GLN A 545 17.74 -2.00 11.19
C GLN A 545 16.83 -2.83 10.25
N SER A 546 15.77 -3.46 10.78
CA SER A 546 14.86 -4.35 10.05
C SER A 546 13.43 -4.31 10.59
N THR A 547 12.45 -4.69 9.77
CA THR A 547 11.07 -4.99 10.21
C THR A 547 10.76 -6.49 10.26
N GLU A 548 11.79 -7.35 10.18
CA GLU A 548 11.68 -8.79 10.42
C GLU A 548 11.78 -9.11 11.92
N ARG A 549 11.10 -10.20 12.32
CA ARG A 549 11.11 -10.80 13.65
C ARG A 549 11.53 -12.25 13.54
N ILE A 550 12.18 -12.78 14.58
CA ILE A 550 12.60 -14.19 14.61
C ILE A 550 11.42 -15.10 15.00
N VAL A 551 11.21 -16.15 14.22
CA VAL A 551 10.45 -17.34 14.63
C VAL A 551 11.43 -18.51 14.74
N GLU A 552 11.71 -18.92 15.97
CA GLU A 552 12.56 -20.07 16.25
C GLU A 552 11.75 -21.36 16.17
N VAL A 553 12.24 -22.35 15.43
CA VAL A 553 11.60 -23.63 15.17
C VAL A 553 12.59 -24.74 15.53
N GLN A 554 12.30 -25.51 16.58
CA GLN A 554 13.19 -26.55 17.12
C GLN A 554 12.49 -27.91 17.10
N GLY A 555 13.01 -28.86 16.33
CA GLY A 555 12.47 -30.22 16.24
C GLY A 555 13.41 -31.17 15.51
N SER A 556 12.93 -32.37 15.21
CA SER A 556 13.62 -33.28 14.30
C SER A 556 13.62 -32.73 12.86
N PRO A 557 14.51 -33.15 11.96
CA PRO A 557 14.54 -32.67 10.58
C PRO A 557 13.20 -32.80 9.83
N SER A 558 12.51 -33.94 10.01
CA SER A 558 11.19 -34.21 9.41
C SER A 558 10.05 -33.46 10.10
N GLY A 559 10.21 -33.06 11.36
CA GLY A 559 9.30 -32.13 12.02
C GLY A 559 9.48 -30.70 11.50
N ILE A 560 10.73 -30.27 11.34
CA ILE A 560 11.07 -28.95 10.78
C ILE A 560 10.56 -28.81 9.34
N GLU A 561 10.73 -29.83 8.50
CA GLU A 561 10.16 -29.86 7.14
C GLU A 561 8.64 -29.62 7.14
N LYS A 562 7.88 -30.31 8.02
CA LYS A 562 6.44 -30.11 8.19
C LYS A 562 6.08 -28.73 8.75
N ALA A 563 6.86 -28.21 9.69
CA ALA A 563 6.63 -26.88 10.26
C ALA A 563 6.84 -25.79 9.21
N ILE A 564 7.87 -25.90 8.37
CA ILE A 564 8.16 -24.98 7.27
C ILE A 564 7.09 -25.03 6.19
N TRP A 565 6.53 -26.21 5.90
CA TRP A 565 5.38 -26.38 5.01
C TRP A 565 4.17 -25.56 5.51
N GLU A 566 3.74 -25.76 6.76
CA GLU A 566 2.59 -25.04 7.33
C GLU A 566 2.83 -23.54 7.57
N ILE A 567 4.05 -23.14 7.93
CA ILE A 567 4.45 -21.72 7.98
C ILE A 567 4.38 -21.10 6.60
N GLY A 568 4.86 -21.81 5.57
CA GLY A 568 4.84 -21.32 4.19
C GLY A 568 3.44 -21.16 3.63
N LYS A 569 2.48 -22.05 3.95
CA LYS A 569 1.05 -21.84 3.66
C LYS A 569 0.56 -20.51 4.23
N CYS A 570 0.73 -20.30 5.54
CA CYS A 570 0.39 -19.04 6.21
C CYS A 570 0.98 -17.80 5.52
N LEU A 571 2.23 -17.87 5.05
CA LEU A 571 2.92 -16.77 4.36
C LEU A 571 2.48 -16.58 2.90
N ILE A 572 1.98 -17.62 2.24
CA ILE A 572 1.43 -17.58 0.87
C ILE A 572 0.00 -17.01 0.88
N ASP A 573 -0.79 -17.39 1.87
CA ASP A 573 -2.16 -16.90 2.06
C ASP A 573 -2.19 -15.41 2.47
N ASP A 574 -1.21 -14.98 3.27
CA ASP A 574 -1.06 -13.60 3.76
C ASP A 574 0.13 -12.87 3.09
N HIS A 575 0.48 -13.25 1.85
CA HIS A 575 1.68 -12.76 1.15
C HIS A 575 1.68 -11.24 0.93
N GLU A 576 0.49 -10.64 0.76
CA GLU A 576 0.33 -9.19 0.58
C GLU A 576 0.84 -8.37 1.77
N ARG A 577 0.75 -8.91 3.00
CA ARG A 577 1.32 -8.24 4.19
C ARG A 577 2.85 -8.28 4.22
N GLY A 578 3.49 -9.08 3.38
CA GLY A 578 4.94 -9.13 3.23
C GLY A 578 5.53 -7.95 2.45
N TYR A 579 4.73 -7.22 1.67
CA TYR A 579 5.21 -6.04 0.93
C TYR A 579 5.70 -4.93 1.90
N GLY A 580 6.80 -4.27 1.53
CA GLY A 580 7.45 -3.24 2.37
C GLY A 580 8.31 -3.77 3.53
N THR A 581 8.60 -5.06 3.60
CA THR A 581 9.45 -5.63 4.67
C THR A 581 10.92 -5.23 4.50
N VAL A 582 11.51 -4.56 5.50
CA VAL A 582 12.92 -4.17 5.53
C VAL A 582 13.74 -5.37 6.01
N LEU A 583 14.43 -6.02 5.08
CA LEU A 583 15.17 -7.26 5.30
C LEU A 583 16.40 -7.04 6.20
N TYR A 584 16.52 -7.84 7.26
CA TYR A 584 17.69 -7.86 8.14
C TYR A 584 18.96 -8.24 7.38
N ASN A 585 20.03 -7.50 7.63
CA ASN A 585 21.36 -7.75 7.11
C ASN A 585 22.39 -7.66 8.26
N PRO A 586 23.28 -8.65 8.48
CA PRO A 586 24.21 -8.64 9.60
C PRO A 586 25.22 -7.48 9.52
N ALA A 587 25.27 -6.65 10.57
CA ALA A 587 26.13 -5.47 10.64
C ALA A 587 26.79 -5.32 12.03
N VAL A 588 27.95 -4.66 12.08
CA VAL A 588 28.77 -4.53 13.31
C VAL A 588 28.13 -3.55 14.29
N ARG A 589 27.75 -4.02 15.48
CA ARG A 589 27.34 -3.13 16.59
C ARG A 589 28.57 -2.41 17.16
N VAL A 590 28.68 -1.11 16.89
CA VAL A 590 29.66 -0.23 17.55
C VAL A 590 29.11 0.18 18.92
N GLN A 591 29.63 -0.40 20.00
CA GLN A 591 29.39 0.09 21.36
C GLN A 591 30.41 1.18 21.73
N PRO A 592 29.99 2.39 22.14
CA PRO A 592 30.89 3.36 22.76
C PRO A 592 31.20 2.96 24.21
N GLY A 593 32.48 2.85 24.57
CA GLY A 593 32.89 2.72 25.98
C GLY A 593 34.17 1.92 26.27
N ALA A 594 34.56 0.96 25.42
CA ALA A 594 35.71 0.08 25.68
C ALA A 594 37.03 0.64 25.10
N GLY A 595 37.75 1.44 25.88
CA GLY A 595 39.08 1.94 25.53
C GLY A 595 40.17 0.84 25.66
N PRO A 596 41.10 0.69 24.69
CA PRO A 596 42.21 -0.25 24.81
C PRO A 596 43.23 0.18 25.89
N LEU A 597 43.65 -0.76 26.73
CA LEU A 597 44.81 -0.59 27.61
C LEU A 597 46.10 -0.62 26.77
N THR A 598 46.84 0.49 26.72
CA THR A 598 48.14 0.57 26.04
C THR A 598 49.29 0.72 27.05
N THR A 599 50.34 -0.08 26.88
CA THR A 599 51.55 -0.08 27.71
C THR A 599 52.45 1.14 27.44
N ASN A 600 53.27 1.51 28.43
CA ASN A 600 53.94 2.80 28.52
C ASN A 600 55.40 2.82 27.99
N ASN A 601 55.79 3.94 27.36
CA ASN A 601 57.14 4.51 27.09
C ASN A 601 57.10 5.31 25.75
N GLY A 602 57.67 6.51 25.60
CA GLY A 602 58.27 7.46 26.56
C GLY A 602 59.26 8.43 25.87
N GLY A 603 59.28 9.72 26.25
CA GLY A 603 60.44 10.62 26.00
C GLY A 603 60.26 11.93 25.20
N ALA A 604 60.19 13.06 25.93
CA ALA A 604 60.82 14.38 25.68
C ALA A 604 60.45 15.31 24.48
N PRO A 605 60.71 16.65 24.56
CA PRO A 605 60.09 17.68 23.69
C PRO A 605 61.03 18.78 23.12
N THR A 606 60.52 19.79 22.37
CA THR A 606 60.61 21.28 22.66
C THR A 606 60.31 22.24 21.47
N GLY A 607 59.56 23.33 21.75
CA GLY A 607 59.62 24.69 21.13
C GLY A 607 59.12 24.97 19.69
N LEU A 608 58.93 26.23 19.21
CA LEU A 608 58.46 27.51 19.83
C LEU A 608 58.30 28.64 18.75
N SER A 609 57.39 29.63 18.94
CA SER A 609 57.38 31.01 18.34
C SER A 609 57.03 31.20 16.82
N SER A 610 56.54 32.35 16.28
CA SER A 610 55.52 33.37 16.70
C SER A 610 55.21 34.40 15.53
N GLY A 611 54.19 35.28 15.70
CA GLY A 611 53.90 36.49 14.86
C GLY A 611 52.74 36.35 13.83
N ARG A 612 51.66 37.15 13.74
CA ARG A 612 51.37 38.63 13.71
C ARG A 612 51.60 39.30 12.33
N SER A 613 50.78 40.24 11.81
CA SER A 613 49.36 40.65 12.05
C SER A 613 48.91 41.75 11.03
N TYR A 614 47.59 42.03 10.91
CA TYR A 614 46.94 43.25 10.34
C TYR A 614 47.02 43.56 8.81
N ASN A 615 46.10 44.29 8.14
CA ASN A 615 44.64 44.54 8.32
C ASN A 615 44.01 45.30 7.09
N ARG A 616 42.65 45.29 6.98
CA ARG A 616 41.74 46.41 6.58
C ARG A 616 41.36 46.71 5.08
N THR A 617 40.06 46.46 4.79
CA THR A 617 39.06 47.11 3.88
C THR A 617 39.18 47.18 2.34
N GLY A 618 38.07 46.80 1.68
CA GLY A 618 37.61 47.24 0.35
C GLY A 618 36.21 46.66 0.04
N HIS A 619 35.33 47.40 -0.66
CA HIS A 619 33.99 46.94 -1.12
C HIS A 619 33.81 47.27 -2.60
N GLY A 620 33.16 46.40 -3.39
CA GLY A 620 32.75 46.72 -4.76
C GLY A 620 32.38 45.53 -5.66
N ALA A 621 31.08 45.42 -5.97
CA ALA A 621 30.44 44.86 -7.18
C ALA A 621 30.91 43.52 -7.83
N ASP A 622 29.98 42.56 -7.76
CA ASP A 622 29.42 41.72 -8.83
C ASP A 622 30.22 40.80 -9.77
N PHE A 623 29.51 39.71 -10.09
CA PHE A 623 29.85 38.52 -10.86
C PHE A 623 30.09 38.75 -12.37
N SER A 624 31.08 38.04 -12.92
CA SER A 624 30.82 37.03 -13.97
C SER A 624 32.02 36.11 -14.25
N ASP A 625 31.70 34.95 -14.84
CA ASP A 625 32.56 33.97 -15.50
C ASP A 625 33.64 33.21 -14.70
N SER A 626 34.13 32.12 -15.32
CA SER A 626 34.83 31.01 -14.66
C SER A 626 36.04 30.51 -15.50
N PRO A 627 36.62 29.32 -15.27
CA PRO A 627 37.96 29.18 -14.72
C PRO A 627 38.98 28.70 -15.78
N PRO A 628 40.23 28.35 -15.40
CA PRO A 628 40.46 26.96 -14.98
C PRO A 628 41.63 26.72 -13.98
N SER A 629 41.70 25.45 -13.55
CA SER A 629 42.92 24.63 -13.36
C SER A 629 43.51 24.35 -11.95
N THR A 630 43.75 23.04 -11.76
CA THR A 630 44.88 22.37 -11.06
C THR A 630 45.22 22.63 -9.59
N PHE A 631 44.80 21.67 -8.76
CA PHE A 631 45.63 20.88 -7.82
C PHE A 631 47.05 21.35 -7.47
N GLN A 632 47.37 21.34 -6.15
CA GLN A 632 48.32 20.35 -5.62
C GLN A 632 48.11 20.06 -4.11
N ARG A 633 48.71 18.97 -3.62
CA ARG A 633 48.52 18.43 -2.25
C ARG A 633 49.61 18.90 -1.29
N ARG A 634 49.31 18.98 0.01
CA ARG A 634 50.24 18.60 1.10
C ARG A 634 49.53 17.77 2.17
N SER A 635 50.32 16.98 2.90
CA SER A 635 49.89 16.00 3.90
C SER A 635 50.62 16.23 5.22
N GLY A 636 49.94 15.99 6.34
CA GLY A 636 50.53 16.05 7.69
C GLY A 636 50.76 17.48 8.21
N SER A 637 50.78 17.72 9.52
CA SER A 637 50.47 16.80 10.63
C SER A 637 50.06 17.61 11.86
N ASP A 638 48.79 17.54 12.25
CA ASP A 638 48.28 18.21 13.45
C ASP A 638 47.14 17.40 14.07
N ALA A 639 47.44 16.70 15.17
CA ALA A 639 46.52 15.79 15.85
C ALA A 639 46.70 15.74 17.38
N ALA A 640 47.67 16.49 17.93
CA ALA A 640 48.09 16.40 19.33
C ALA A 640 47.42 17.41 20.28
N ASN A 641 46.54 18.28 19.77
CA ASN A 641 46.00 19.41 20.55
C ASN A 641 44.54 19.73 20.22
N ARG A 642 43.70 18.70 20.09
CA ARG A 642 42.23 18.86 20.09
C ARG A 642 41.69 18.65 21.52
N PRO A 643 40.72 19.46 21.99
CA PRO A 643 39.93 19.09 23.15
C PRO A 643 39.19 17.76 22.89
N PRO A 644 38.79 17.01 23.93
CA PRO A 644 37.95 15.84 23.76
C PRO A 644 36.70 16.21 22.93
N PRO A 645 36.20 15.30 22.06
CA PRO A 645 34.98 15.56 21.31
C PRO A 645 33.83 15.84 22.28
N PRO A 646 32.95 16.82 21.99
CA PRO A 646 31.80 17.08 22.84
C PRO A 646 30.93 15.82 22.94
N THR A 647 30.53 15.47 24.16
CA THR A 647 29.63 14.35 24.43
C THR A 647 28.16 14.74 24.33
N HIS A 648 27.86 16.03 24.17
CA HIS A 648 26.51 16.59 24.04
C HIS A 648 26.42 17.58 22.87
N THR A 649 25.25 17.67 22.25
CA THR A 649 24.91 18.77 21.31
C THR A 649 24.78 20.10 22.07
N GLU A 650 24.62 21.22 21.35
CA GLU A 650 24.32 22.52 21.97
C GLU A 650 22.97 22.51 22.72
N ASP A 651 22.06 21.60 22.36
CA ASP A 651 20.78 21.33 23.03
C ASP A 651 20.87 20.27 24.16
N GLY A 652 22.07 19.72 24.43
CA GLY A 652 22.32 18.76 25.52
C GLY A 652 22.14 17.27 25.18
N GLU A 653 21.73 16.91 23.96
CA GLU A 653 21.53 15.50 23.56
C GLU A 653 22.85 14.73 23.51
N GLU A 654 22.88 13.51 24.06
CA GLU A 654 24.07 12.65 24.09
C GLU A 654 24.53 12.26 22.67
N MET A 655 25.80 12.56 22.35
CA MET A 655 26.36 12.38 21.01
C MET A 655 26.86 10.95 20.80
N GLN A 656 26.12 10.20 19.99
CA GLN A 656 26.49 8.87 19.53
C GLN A 656 27.40 8.95 18.30
N THR A 657 28.23 7.93 18.11
CA THR A 657 29.02 7.74 16.87
C THR A 657 28.75 6.36 16.29
N GLN A 658 28.45 6.34 14.99
CA GLN A 658 28.10 5.15 14.23
C GLN A 658 28.99 5.05 12.99
N ASN A 659 29.44 3.85 12.63
CA ASN A 659 30.27 3.61 11.45
C ASN A 659 29.53 2.73 10.45
N ILE A 660 29.62 3.05 9.16
CA ILE A 660 29.18 2.19 8.06
C ILE A 660 30.29 2.09 7.01
N SER A 661 30.34 0.96 6.29
CA SER A 661 31.33 0.73 5.22
C SER A 661 30.62 0.72 3.87
N ILE A 662 31.24 1.35 2.87
CA ILE A 662 30.63 1.61 1.56
C ILE A 662 31.65 1.35 0.44
N PRO A 663 31.35 0.50 -0.56
CA PRO A 663 32.22 0.24 -1.71
C PRO A 663 32.71 1.52 -2.42
N SER A 664 34.01 1.61 -2.67
CA SER A 664 34.68 2.83 -3.15
C SER A 664 34.10 3.40 -4.46
N ASP A 665 33.57 2.54 -5.31
CA ASP A 665 32.93 2.85 -6.59
C ASP A 665 31.52 3.46 -6.45
N MET A 666 30.87 3.26 -5.29
CA MET A 666 29.61 3.93 -4.93
C MET A 666 29.84 5.19 -4.09
N VAL A 667 30.96 5.33 -3.38
CA VAL A 667 31.29 6.56 -2.61
C VAL A 667 31.26 7.83 -3.47
N GLY A 668 31.48 7.71 -4.79
CA GLY A 668 31.33 8.82 -5.75
C GLY A 668 29.92 9.41 -5.80
N CYS A 669 28.85 8.60 -5.75
CA CYS A 669 27.48 9.11 -5.82
C CYS A 669 27.08 9.84 -4.53
N ILE A 670 27.52 9.35 -3.37
CA ILE A 670 27.25 9.95 -2.05
C ILE A 670 27.99 11.28 -1.88
N ILE A 671 29.28 11.35 -2.27
CA ILE A 671 30.04 12.59 -2.18
C ILE A 671 29.44 13.64 -3.14
N GLY A 672 29.09 13.22 -4.37
CA GLY A 672 28.59 14.11 -5.41
C GLY A 672 29.67 15.00 -6.02
N ARG A 673 29.35 15.65 -7.14
CA ARG A 673 30.30 16.55 -7.82
C ARG A 673 30.68 17.71 -6.89
N GLY A 674 31.98 17.87 -6.63
CA GLY A 674 32.51 18.88 -5.71
C GLY A 674 32.22 18.64 -4.22
N GLY A 675 31.66 17.50 -3.82
CA GLY A 675 31.25 17.25 -2.43
C GLY A 675 29.90 17.85 -2.05
N SER A 676 29.08 18.25 -3.02
CA SER A 676 27.77 18.86 -2.80
C SER A 676 26.82 17.97 -2.00
N LYS A 677 26.63 16.72 -2.46
CA LYS A 677 25.63 15.79 -1.90
C LYS A 677 25.99 15.36 -0.47
N ILE A 678 27.25 15.08 -0.16
CA ILE A 678 27.65 14.81 1.25
C ILE A 678 27.53 16.06 2.14
N SER A 679 27.67 17.27 1.59
CA SER A 679 27.48 18.51 2.34
C SER A 679 25.99 18.80 2.61
N GLU A 680 25.12 18.48 1.65
CA GLU A 680 23.66 18.46 1.83
C GLU A 680 23.24 17.44 2.88
N ILE A 681 23.71 16.19 2.81
CA ILE A 681 23.38 15.14 3.79
C ILE A 681 23.80 15.57 5.21
N ARG A 682 25.00 16.14 5.39
CA ARG A 682 25.44 16.72 6.68
C ARG A 682 24.51 17.84 7.17
N LYS A 683 24.13 18.77 6.28
CA LYS A 683 23.25 19.90 6.61
C LYS A 683 21.84 19.45 6.99
N THR A 684 21.29 18.47 6.27
CA THR A 684 19.91 17.99 6.43
C THR A 684 19.76 17.03 7.62
N SER A 685 20.80 16.26 7.95
CA SER A 685 20.84 15.39 9.13
C SER A 685 21.25 16.11 10.41
N GLY A 686 22.08 17.17 10.32
CA GLY A 686 22.78 17.75 11.46
C GLY A 686 24.00 16.94 11.92
N ALA A 687 24.23 15.75 11.36
CA ALA A 687 25.30 14.85 11.77
C ALA A 687 26.64 15.18 11.11
N ARG A 688 27.71 15.06 11.90
CA ARG A 688 29.10 15.21 11.45
C ARG A 688 29.58 13.93 10.77
N ILE A 689 29.41 13.86 9.45
CA ILE A 689 29.86 12.70 8.65
C ILE A 689 31.31 12.91 8.18
N SER A 690 32.21 12.01 8.58
CA SER A 690 33.59 11.86 8.11
C SER A 690 33.71 10.67 7.15
N ILE A 691 34.63 10.72 6.19
CA ILE A 691 34.86 9.65 5.20
C ILE A 691 36.35 9.32 5.15
N ALA A 692 36.71 8.04 5.28
CA ALA A 692 38.08 7.57 5.14
C ALA A 692 38.65 7.95 3.75
N LYS A 693 39.91 8.43 3.71
CA LYS A 693 40.58 8.89 2.47
C LYS A 693 41.04 7.74 1.56
N ALA A 694 41.22 6.55 2.12
CA ALA A 694 41.52 5.31 1.43
C ALA A 694 40.48 4.25 1.85
N PRO A 695 40.39 3.10 1.16
CA PRO A 695 39.69 1.92 1.68
C PRO A 695 40.21 1.54 3.07
N HIS A 696 39.35 0.91 3.88
CA HIS A 696 39.70 0.44 5.22
C HIS A 696 40.17 -1.02 5.25
N ASP A 697 40.01 -1.72 4.14
CA ASP A 697 40.16 -3.17 3.99
C ASP A 697 40.44 -3.57 2.53
N ASP A 698 40.86 -4.82 2.34
CA ASP A 698 41.22 -5.37 1.01
C ASP A 698 40.00 -5.57 0.08
N THR A 699 38.77 -5.41 0.57
CA THR A 699 37.56 -5.50 -0.28
C THR A 699 37.31 -4.24 -1.09
N GLY A 700 37.99 -3.13 -0.76
CA GLY A 700 37.80 -1.83 -1.41
C GLY A 700 36.67 -0.98 -0.82
N GLU A 701 36.17 -1.29 0.37
CA GLU A 701 35.18 -0.47 1.07
C GLU A 701 35.82 0.68 1.84
N ARG A 702 35.16 1.83 1.89
CA ARG A 702 35.57 3.02 2.64
C ARG A 702 34.62 3.25 3.81
N MET A 703 35.19 3.41 5.00
CA MET A 703 34.43 3.72 6.20
C MET A 703 33.90 5.16 6.18
N PHE A 704 32.63 5.31 6.53
CA PHE A 704 31.96 6.55 6.90
C PHE A 704 31.72 6.53 8.41
N THR A 705 32.15 7.58 9.10
CA THR A 705 31.91 7.79 10.53
C THR A 705 30.91 8.92 10.69
N ILE A 706 29.78 8.64 11.33
CA ILE A 706 28.66 9.56 11.56
C ILE A 706 28.62 9.88 13.06
N THR A 707 28.72 11.16 13.43
CA THR A 707 28.69 11.59 14.84
C THR A 707 27.64 12.71 15.04
N GLY A 708 26.74 12.53 16.01
CA GLY A 708 25.56 13.37 16.23
C GLY A 708 24.67 12.76 17.32
N SER A 709 23.52 13.36 17.61
CA SER A 709 22.51 12.69 18.45
C SER A 709 21.85 11.52 17.71
N ALA A 710 21.07 10.70 18.42
CA ALA A 710 20.46 9.49 17.84
C ALA A 710 19.60 9.81 16.58
N SER A 711 18.74 10.83 16.66
CA SER A 711 17.91 11.31 15.55
C SER A 711 18.74 11.84 14.37
N ALA A 712 19.78 12.62 14.65
CA ALA A 712 20.69 13.12 13.62
C ALA A 712 21.43 11.98 12.89
N ASN A 713 21.89 10.97 13.63
CA ASN A 713 22.60 9.81 13.06
C ASN A 713 21.66 8.91 12.24
N GLU A 714 20.45 8.63 12.74
CA GLU A 714 19.43 7.85 12.00
C GLU A 714 19.04 8.55 10.68
N LYS A 715 18.80 9.87 10.73
CA LYS A 715 18.51 10.68 9.55
C LYS A 715 19.70 10.74 8.57
N ALA A 716 20.94 10.72 9.07
CA ALA A 716 22.13 10.61 8.24
C ALA A 716 22.25 9.24 7.58
N LEU A 717 22.03 8.14 8.32
CA LEU A 717 22.02 6.78 7.78
C LEU A 717 20.99 6.63 6.65
N TYR A 718 19.75 7.07 6.89
CA TYR A 718 18.67 7.02 5.90
C TYR A 718 19.09 7.68 4.58
N LEU A 719 19.54 8.94 4.65
CA LEU A 719 19.96 9.71 3.48
C LEU A 719 21.20 9.10 2.78
N LEU A 720 22.09 8.43 3.51
CA LEU A 720 23.24 7.74 2.92
C LEU A 720 22.82 6.46 2.16
N TYR A 721 21.87 5.69 2.70
CA TYR A 721 21.37 4.46 2.05
C TYR A 721 20.41 4.73 0.88
N GLU A 722 19.53 5.72 0.99
CA GLU A 722 18.68 6.20 -0.12
C GLU A 722 19.53 6.50 -1.37
N ASN A 723 20.66 7.16 -1.18
CA ASN A 723 21.60 7.50 -2.24
C ASN A 723 22.42 6.31 -2.79
N LEU A 724 22.52 5.20 -2.03
CA LEU A 724 23.12 3.96 -2.51
C LEU A 724 22.12 3.14 -3.34
N GLU A 725 20.89 2.95 -2.86
CA GLU A 725 19.89 2.17 -3.60
C GLU A 725 19.50 2.84 -4.92
N ALA A 726 19.43 4.18 -4.95
CA ALA A 726 19.23 4.93 -6.19
C ALA A 726 20.35 4.68 -7.23
N GLU A 727 21.63 4.65 -6.81
CA GLU A 727 22.76 4.36 -7.70
C GLU A 727 22.82 2.88 -8.10
N LYS A 728 22.39 1.95 -7.23
CA LYS A 728 22.27 0.52 -7.57
C LYS A 728 21.19 0.27 -8.63
N MET A 729 19.98 0.80 -8.45
CA MET A 729 18.90 0.66 -9.44
C MET A 729 19.28 1.27 -10.79
N ARG A 730 19.95 2.42 -10.79
CA ARG A 730 20.50 3.06 -12.00
C ARG A 730 21.60 2.22 -12.69
N ARG A 731 22.22 1.25 -12.01
CA ARG A 731 23.21 0.33 -12.59
C ARG A 731 22.59 -0.97 -13.08
N SER A 732 21.59 -1.53 -12.40
CA SER A 732 20.87 -2.71 -12.91
C SER A 732 20.11 -2.37 -14.19
N GLN A 733 19.45 -1.21 -14.25
CA GLN A 733 18.79 -0.67 -15.45
C GLN A 733 19.74 -0.28 -16.60
N ALA A 734 21.04 -0.60 -16.49
CA ALA A 734 22.06 -0.38 -17.51
C ALA A 734 22.91 -1.65 -17.77
N GLN A 735 22.41 -2.82 -17.35
CA GLN A 735 23.00 -4.14 -17.60
C GLN A 735 22.01 -5.17 -18.17
N ASP A 736 20.70 -4.86 -18.13
CA ASP A 736 19.66 -5.42 -18.99
C ASP A 736 19.53 -4.59 -20.28
#